data_AF-A0AAW7JKD6-F1
#
_entry.id   AF-A0AAW7JKD6-F1
#
_cell.length_a   1.000
_cell.length_b   1.000
_cell.length_c   1.000
_cell.angle_alpha   90.00
_cell.angle_beta   90.00
_cell.angle_gamma   90.00
#
_symmetry.space_group_name_H-M   'P 1'
#
loop_
_entity.id
_entity.type
_entity.pdbx_description
1 polymer ?
#
loop_
_entity_poly.entity_id
_entity_poly.type
_entity_poly.pdbx_seq_one_letter_code
_entity_poly.pdbx_strand_id
1 'polypeptide(L)'
;MRGKIDCFLPCLDLEEMSGTLETLRQNKTISNICLIVNRDFIHNEELPADCNVIVTDNPASGQTIADIERCTDAEYVLLSTKGTPFILGQNAPERFLRVASDTDAALVYSDRYTITEGHTVPHPATDYQEGSVRDDFDFGQLMLIKSALLHEYAASAHTNYTWAGLYDLRLFISRKAGIFHINEFLYTEKETDNRKSGVRQFDYVDPRNREAQKEMEHAVTHHLECIGALVDTSLYNSPDFNEQEFAVEASVIIPVFNREKTIADAVDSALRQDTAFEYNVIVVDNHSTDGTTRILEELARKDGRLIHIIPQRRDLGIGGCWNTAVADDRCGRFAVQLDSDDLYSSPHTLQRIVDAFYSQKAAMIIGSYRMCDFDLNTLPPGIIDHKEWTDTNGPNNALRINGLGAPRAFFTPLVRQTTFPNTSYGEDYAMGLIFSRKYRIGRIYDELYLCRRWGGNSDASLSIERLNANNLYKDRLRTMEISARKLLGQGRADIAADNSLMRFFNRQLEKWDDARARYHGLQQVRTRELACGDNTILVQHNPARIVSTGADISKKAIAGRQCFLCRENMPEEQFAKSMDDNFRILVNPFPILPVHFTIPKKRHEPQDIRGNYGEIYSILTAYPTVTVFYNGPRCGASAPDHMHFQAGSGGRLPLTNDWQRLSRALRPLLTCDDNNMLALMTGFICPAFVIKTDDAAKGTALFETLYDAMPDDKDGTEPMMNILAWSENGGFISVIIPRSKHRPDCYYAAEGDTRMLISPGALDMAGLLITPRQEDFESITPGQAADIIRECGATEEMIGRTVDALEKLEIKENGSNRHFDGRQPMVSVGIVSGAKIRFSLNKPYSAKGRLIEGEQTVEFFEGGILWNGNQYRELTFHPQSPDASFSLHDVTIGVNFHWERKETQTFLGTLRLVVEADSMYAINELPVESYLESVISSEMCATSGIELLKAHAVISRSWLLAQIERRKRQQGRSDNFFSFIKKDDELIRWYDRGDHAIFDVCADDHCQRYQGITKASDRHVAQAVRETRGEILMSGDEICDARFSKCCGGVSEQYEYCWEDKSMDYLTSVRDADGSAAETLPDLTCEENARQWITSSPEAFCNTADNRILSQVLNDYDRETTDFYRWHVTYTQQELAALIREKLKTDFGDIIDLIPLERGKSGRICRLRIVGSKHTFTIGKELEIRRALSSTHLYSSAFVVDRKDFRDGVPQTFELTGAGWGHGVGLCQIGAAVMGEKGYSYDEILLHYYHNAEIKRIYE
;
A
#
# COMPACT_ATOMS: atom_id res chain seq x y z
N MET A 1 -44.75 31.82 -18.88
CA MET A 1 -45.06 30.40 -19.14
C MET A 1 -45.42 30.09 -20.60
N ARG A 2 -45.61 31.07 -21.52
CA ARG A 2 -45.93 30.74 -22.92
C ARG A 2 -44.70 30.21 -23.67
N GLY A 3 -44.90 29.19 -24.53
CA GLY A 3 -43.86 28.63 -25.41
C GLY A 3 -42.59 28.22 -24.66
N LYS A 4 -42.74 27.52 -23.52
CA LYS A 4 -41.64 27.08 -22.66
C LYS A 4 -41.33 25.59 -22.76
N ILE A 5 -42.14 24.82 -23.48
CA ILE A 5 -42.01 23.37 -23.62
C ILE A 5 -41.92 22.98 -25.10
N ASP A 6 -40.93 22.15 -25.45
CA ASP A 6 -40.94 21.36 -26.68
C ASP A 6 -41.39 19.93 -26.35
N CYS A 7 -42.39 19.42 -27.06
CA CYS A 7 -42.96 18.10 -26.84
C CYS A 7 -42.36 17.07 -27.77
N PHE A 8 -41.95 15.92 -27.25
CA PHE A 8 -41.40 14.81 -28.02
C PHE A 8 -42.23 13.55 -27.80
N LEU A 9 -42.84 13.05 -28.87
CA LEU A 9 -43.89 12.04 -28.82
C LEU A 9 -43.55 10.86 -29.72
N PRO A 10 -43.16 9.69 -29.17
CA PRO A 10 -43.21 8.45 -29.92
C PRO A 10 -44.63 8.25 -30.49
N CYS A 11 -44.73 7.95 -31.78
CA CYS A 11 -46.01 7.79 -32.45
C CYS A 11 -46.02 6.46 -33.22
N LEU A 12 -46.98 5.60 -32.88
CA LEU A 12 -47.19 4.31 -33.54
C LEU A 12 -48.35 4.35 -34.54
N ASP A 13 -49.29 5.29 -34.36
CA ASP A 13 -50.49 5.48 -35.16
C ASP A 13 -50.93 6.96 -35.04
N LEU A 14 -51.03 7.69 -36.16
CA LEU A 14 -51.41 9.10 -36.14
C LEU A 14 -52.90 9.32 -35.87
N GLU A 15 -53.77 8.38 -36.26
CA GLU A 15 -55.21 8.48 -36.05
C GLU A 15 -55.52 8.39 -34.55
N GLU A 16 -54.92 7.43 -33.85
CA GLU A 16 -55.06 7.30 -32.38
C GLU A 16 -54.44 8.50 -31.62
N MET A 17 -53.35 9.10 -32.14
CA MET A 17 -52.65 10.22 -31.51
C MET A 17 -53.29 11.60 -31.76
N SER A 18 -54.22 11.69 -32.71
CA SER A 18 -54.83 12.94 -33.18
C SER A 18 -55.40 13.82 -32.05
N GLY A 19 -56.12 13.23 -31.10
CA GLY A 19 -56.71 13.95 -29.96
C GLY A 19 -55.67 14.51 -28.98
N THR A 20 -54.57 13.79 -28.77
CA THR A 20 -53.43 14.27 -27.96
C THR A 20 -52.75 15.45 -28.66
N LEU A 21 -52.53 15.37 -29.98
CA LEU A 21 -51.94 16.45 -30.78
C LEU A 21 -52.80 17.71 -30.77
N GLU A 22 -54.11 17.59 -30.93
CA GLU A 22 -55.03 18.73 -30.85
C GLU A 22 -54.95 19.42 -29.49
N THR A 23 -54.94 18.64 -28.41
CA THR A 23 -54.83 19.17 -27.04
C THR A 23 -53.51 19.92 -26.81
N LEU A 24 -52.39 19.38 -27.30
CA LEU A 24 -51.08 20.01 -27.18
C LEU A 24 -50.98 21.30 -28.00
N ARG A 25 -51.51 21.33 -29.24
CA ARG A 25 -51.55 22.52 -30.10
C ARG A 25 -52.30 23.69 -29.47
N GLN A 26 -53.37 23.40 -28.73
CA GLN A 26 -54.18 24.43 -28.08
C GLN A 26 -53.55 24.96 -26.78
N ASN A 27 -52.54 24.27 -26.23
CA ASN A 27 -51.91 24.67 -24.98
C ASN A 27 -50.83 25.74 -25.21
N LYS A 28 -50.98 26.88 -24.51
CA LYS A 28 -50.12 28.07 -24.71
C LYS A 28 -48.69 27.88 -24.19
N THR A 29 -48.42 26.86 -23.38
CA THR A 29 -47.08 26.56 -22.85
C THR A 29 -46.22 25.78 -23.83
N ILE A 30 -46.83 25.08 -24.80
CA ILE A 30 -46.12 24.32 -25.82
C ILE A 30 -45.64 25.27 -26.92
N SER A 31 -44.37 25.12 -27.32
CA SER A 31 -43.74 25.85 -28.42
C SER A 31 -43.73 25.01 -29.68
N ASN A 32 -43.15 23.82 -29.61
CA ASN A 32 -43.06 22.90 -30.74
C ASN A 32 -43.52 21.48 -30.35
N ILE A 33 -43.98 20.73 -31.35
CA ILE A 33 -44.31 19.30 -31.22
C ILE A 33 -43.43 18.54 -32.21
N CYS A 34 -42.73 17.53 -31.71
CA CYS A 34 -41.87 16.64 -32.47
C CYS A 34 -42.36 15.20 -32.33
N LEU A 35 -42.61 14.55 -33.47
CA LEU A 35 -42.98 13.14 -33.53
C LEU A 35 -41.72 12.29 -33.66
N ILE A 36 -41.61 11.24 -32.84
CA ILE A 36 -40.56 10.23 -32.92
C ILE A 36 -41.19 8.99 -33.57
N VAL A 37 -40.74 8.65 -34.78
CA VAL A 37 -41.35 7.61 -35.60
C VAL A 37 -40.29 6.67 -36.15
N ASN A 38 -40.66 5.44 -36.48
CA ASN A 38 -39.75 4.51 -37.16
C ASN A 38 -39.73 4.77 -38.68
N ARG A 39 -38.79 4.14 -39.39
CA ARG A 39 -38.62 4.34 -40.84
C ARG A 39 -39.85 3.87 -41.64
N ASP A 40 -40.49 2.80 -41.20
CA ASP A 40 -41.68 2.25 -41.87
C ASP A 40 -42.88 3.19 -41.80
N PHE A 41 -43.00 3.96 -40.71
CA PHE A 41 -44.07 4.93 -40.50
C PHE A 41 -44.04 6.06 -41.56
N ILE A 42 -42.85 6.63 -41.81
CA ILE A 42 -42.66 7.73 -42.78
C ILE A 42 -42.95 7.30 -44.21
N HIS A 43 -42.76 6.02 -44.52
CA HIS A 43 -43.05 5.48 -45.85
C HIS A 43 -44.55 5.28 -46.09
N ASN A 44 -45.37 5.14 -45.04
CA ASN A 44 -46.76 4.73 -45.15
C ASN A 44 -47.78 5.82 -44.74
N GLU A 45 -47.37 6.85 -44.00
CA GLU A 45 -48.28 7.90 -43.51
C GLU A 45 -47.84 9.32 -43.89
N GLU A 46 -48.82 10.19 -44.17
CA GLU A 46 -48.59 11.61 -44.45
C GLU A 46 -48.48 12.40 -43.14
N LEU A 47 -47.28 12.89 -42.82
CA LEU A 47 -46.97 13.54 -41.54
C LEU A 47 -47.58 14.95 -41.46
N PRO A 48 -48.07 15.40 -40.28
CA PRO A 48 -48.58 16.75 -40.12
C PRO A 48 -47.51 17.82 -40.40
N ALA A 49 -47.82 18.78 -41.27
CA ALA A 49 -46.88 19.82 -41.70
C ALA A 49 -46.42 20.77 -40.58
N ASP A 50 -47.10 20.77 -39.43
CA ASP A 50 -46.83 21.60 -38.27
C ASP A 50 -46.06 20.87 -37.15
N CYS A 51 -45.60 19.63 -37.39
CA CYS A 51 -44.80 18.85 -36.45
C CYS A 51 -43.39 18.60 -37.00
N ASN A 52 -42.39 18.72 -36.14
CA ASN A 52 -41.03 18.23 -36.42
C ASN A 52 -41.00 16.69 -36.34
N VAL A 53 -40.02 16.05 -36.96
CA VAL A 53 -39.96 14.58 -37.04
C VAL A 53 -38.54 14.09 -36.76
N ILE A 54 -38.41 13.14 -35.83
CA ILE A 54 -37.20 12.36 -35.57
C ILE A 54 -37.45 10.92 -36.00
N VAL A 55 -36.55 10.38 -36.82
CA VAL A 55 -36.67 9.03 -37.37
C VAL A 55 -35.73 8.08 -36.62
N THR A 56 -36.28 7.11 -35.89
CA THR A 56 -35.49 6.16 -35.11
C THR A 56 -36.21 4.83 -34.93
N ASP A 57 -35.43 3.75 -34.88
CA ASP A 57 -35.94 2.41 -34.59
C ASP A 57 -35.97 2.12 -33.07
N ASN A 58 -35.27 2.94 -32.25
CA ASN A 58 -35.34 2.85 -30.79
C ASN A 58 -35.41 4.23 -30.13
N PRO A 59 -36.57 4.62 -29.55
CA PRO A 59 -36.73 5.92 -28.90
C PRO A 59 -35.86 6.10 -27.63
N ALA A 60 -35.35 5.03 -27.04
CA ALA A 60 -34.52 5.07 -25.83
C ALA A 60 -33.00 5.13 -26.11
N SER A 61 -32.57 5.09 -27.38
CA SER A 61 -31.14 5.07 -27.74
C SER A 61 -30.44 6.41 -27.48
N GLY A 62 -29.13 6.39 -27.26
CA GLY A 62 -28.32 7.59 -27.06
C GLY A 62 -28.35 8.52 -28.28
N GLN A 63 -28.41 7.96 -29.49
CA GLN A 63 -28.57 8.74 -30.72
C GLN A 63 -29.92 9.47 -30.76
N THR A 64 -31.02 8.80 -30.38
CA THR A 64 -32.33 9.47 -30.30
C THR A 64 -32.31 10.61 -29.30
N ILE A 65 -31.68 10.43 -28.13
CA ILE A 65 -31.56 11.52 -27.14
C ILE A 65 -30.79 12.71 -27.72
N ALA A 66 -29.73 12.47 -28.49
CA ALA A 66 -29.00 13.52 -29.19
C ALA A 66 -29.85 14.20 -30.30
N ASP A 67 -30.71 13.46 -30.98
CA ASP A 67 -31.63 14.04 -31.97
C ASP A 67 -32.75 14.87 -31.32
N ILE A 68 -33.25 14.45 -30.16
CA ILE A 68 -34.17 15.24 -29.34
C ILE A 68 -33.51 16.56 -28.94
N GLU A 69 -32.26 16.52 -28.50
CA GLU A 69 -31.49 17.71 -28.14
C GLU A 69 -31.36 18.69 -29.30
N ARG A 70 -31.02 18.23 -30.51
CA ARG A 70 -30.90 19.06 -31.72
C ARG A 70 -32.20 19.75 -32.12
N CYS A 71 -33.33 19.18 -31.73
CA CYS A 71 -34.67 19.69 -32.01
C CYS A 71 -35.26 20.48 -30.83
N THR A 72 -34.49 20.74 -29.77
CA THR A 72 -34.94 21.45 -28.57
C THR A 72 -34.46 22.90 -28.60
N ASP A 73 -35.40 23.85 -28.61
CA ASP A 73 -35.16 25.29 -28.51
C ASP A 73 -35.78 25.91 -27.25
N ALA A 74 -36.80 25.25 -26.68
CA ALA A 74 -37.51 25.69 -25.49
C ALA A 74 -36.74 25.42 -24.19
N GLU A 75 -37.17 26.06 -23.09
CA GLU A 75 -36.52 25.93 -21.77
C GLU A 75 -36.67 24.53 -21.16
N TYR A 76 -37.76 23.83 -21.51
CA TYR A 76 -38.03 22.47 -21.07
C TYR A 76 -38.45 21.57 -22.23
N VAL A 77 -38.20 20.27 -22.06
CA VAL A 77 -38.63 19.18 -22.93
C VAL A 77 -39.69 18.36 -22.21
N LEU A 78 -40.86 18.18 -22.82
CA LEU A 78 -41.84 17.20 -22.37
C LEU A 78 -41.70 15.94 -23.22
N LEU A 79 -41.09 14.91 -22.65
CA LEU A 79 -40.84 13.64 -23.31
C LEU A 79 -41.92 12.61 -22.94
N SER A 80 -42.56 12.03 -23.95
CA SER A 80 -43.38 10.81 -23.79
C SER A 80 -42.50 9.57 -23.98
N THR A 81 -42.56 8.62 -23.04
CA THR A 81 -41.80 7.36 -23.10
C THR A 81 -42.55 6.24 -23.82
N LYS A 82 -43.86 6.38 -24.00
CA LYS A 82 -44.73 5.44 -24.71
C LYS A 82 -45.25 6.03 -26.02
N GLY A 83 -45.54 5.16 -26.98
CA GLY A 83 -46.12 5.51 -28.29
C GLY A 83 -47.65 5.64 -28.31
N THR A 84 -48.29 5.44 -27.16
CA THR A 84 -49.75 5.44 -26.97
C THR A 84 -50.27 6.84 -26.67
N PRO A 85 -51.51 7.19 -27.04
CA PRO A 85 -52.08 8.48 -26.71
C PRO A 85 -52.31 8.65 -25.20
N PHE A 86 -52.29 9.90 -24.74
CA PHE A 86 -52.60 10.30 -23.38
C PHE A 86 -53.51 11.52 -23.34
N ILE A 87 -54.26 11.66 -22.25
CA ILE A 87 -55.17 12.78 -22.01
C ILE A 87 -54.61 13.63 -20.87
N LEU A 88 -54.30 14.89 -21.16
CA LEU A 88 -53.82 15.83 -20.14
C LEU A 88 -54.95 16.25 -19.20
N GLY A 89 -54.65 16.30 -17.91
CA GLY A 89 -55.50 16.93 -16.90
C GLY A 89 -55.55 18.45 -17.07
N GLN A 90 -56.48 19.09 -16.36
CA GLN A 90 -56.68 20.53 -16.45
C GLN A 90 -55.40 21.28 -16.03
N ASN A 91 -54.86 22.12 -16.92
CA ASN A 91 -53.63 22.91 -16.74
C ASN A 91 -52.38 22.06 -16.40
N ALA A 92 -52.33 20.79 -16.80
CA ALA A 92 -51.22 19.90 -16.46
C ALA A 92 -49.84 20.42 -16.91
N PRO A 93 -49.64 20.90 -18.17
CA PRO A 93 -48.35 21.46 -18.59
C PRO A 93 -47.92 22.69 -17.77
N GLU A 94 -48.84 23.60 -17.46
CA GLU A 94 -48.59 24.74 -16.56
C GLU A 94 -48.18 24.28 -15.17
N ARG A 95 -48.79 23.20 -14.66
CA ARG A 95 -48.46 22.63 -13.35
C ARG A 95 -47.07 22.03 -13.33
N PHE A 96 -46.69 21.24 -14.34
CA PHE A 96 -45.34 20.71 -14.50
C PHE A 96 -44.28 21.82 -14.52
N LEU A 97 -44.47 22.86 -15.35
CA LEU A 97 -43.55 24.01 -15.41
C LEU A 97 -43.43 24.75 -14.09
N ARG A 98 -44.57 24.98 -13.41
CA ARG A 98 -44.57 25.71 -12.15
C ARG A 98 -43.79 24.95 -11.08
N VAL A 99 -43.98 23.63 -10.99
CA VAL A 99 -43.23 22.81 -10.03
C VAL A 99 -41.75 22.76 -10.39
N ALA A 100 -41.40 22.54 -11.66
CA ALA A 100 -40.00 22.54 -12.10
C ALA A 100 -39.30 23.84 -11.71
N SER A 101 -39.94 24.99 -11.94
CA SER A 101 -39.41 26.30 -11.57
C SER A 101 -39.36 26.56 -10.07
N ASP A 102 -40.40 26.18 -9.31
CA ASP A 102 -40.48 26.47 -7.86
C ASP A 102 -39.54 25.57 -7.04
N THR A 103 -39.20 24.39 -7.56
CA THR A 103 -38.30 23.41 -6.89
C THR A 103 -36.89 23.40 -7.45
N ASP A 104 -36.64 24.13 -8.55
CA ASP A 104 -35.42 24.04 -9.39
C ASP A 104 -35.07 22.59 -9.80
N ALA A 105 -36.09 21.74 -9.94
CA ALA A 105 -35.91 20.37 -10.37
C ALA A 105 -35.63 20.32 -11.87
N ALA A 106 -34.66 19.49 -12.25
CA ALA A 106 -34.30 19.32 -13.65
C ALA A 106 -35.08 18.21 -14.36
N LEU A 107 -35.75 17.35 -13.59
CA LEU A 107 -36.69 16.36 -14.10
C LEU A 107 -37.92 16.33 -13.19
N VAL A 108 -39.11 16.41 -13.78
CA VAL A 108 -40.38 16.38 -13.06
C VAL A 108 -41.31 15.35 -13.70
N TYR A 109 -41.97 14.55 -12.85
CA TYR A 109 -42.95 13.53 -13.22
C TYR A 109 -44.11 13.53 -12.22
N SER A 110 -45.21 12.84 -12.51
CA SER A 110 -46.41 12.87 -11.68
C SER A 110 -47.11 11.53 -11.54
N ASP A 111 -48.00 11.45 -10.55
CA ASP A 111 -49.06 10.44 -10.52
C ASP A 111 -49.92 10.53 -11.79
N ARG A 112 -50.56 9.42 -12.16
CA ARG A 112 -51.39 9.31 -13.38
C ARG A 112 -52.57 8.38 -13.20
N TYR A 113 -53.56 8.53 -14.07
CA TYR A 113 -54.59 7.52 -14.22
C TYR A 113 -54.22 6.58 -15.36
N THR A 114 -54.57 5.30 -15.22
CA THR A 114 -54.37 4.29 -16.26
C THR A 114 -55.73 3.73 -16.65
N ILE A 115 -55.98 3.57 -17.95
CA ILE A 115 -57.17 2.88 -18.46
C ILE A 115 -56.82 1.39 -18.63
N THR A 116 -57.43 0.54 -17.80
CA THR A 116 -57.26 -0.92 -17.84
C THR A 116 -58.64 -1.56 -18.01
N GLU A 117 -58.81 -2.39 -19.05
CA GLU A 117 -60.10 -3.05 -19.37
C GLU A 117 -61.30 -2.07 -19.46
N GLY A 118 -61.06 -0.83 -19.89
CA GLY A 118 -62.09 0.21 -20.01
C GLY A 118 -62.40 0.97 -18.71
N HIS A 119 -61.73 0.66 -17.61
CA HIS A 119 -61.86 1.36 -16.33
C HIS A 119 -60.64 2.26 -16.06
N THR A 120 -60.91 3.49 -15.62
CA THR A 120 -59.86 4.42 -15.16
C THR A 120 -59.48 4.09 -13.72
N VAL A 121 -58.22 3.71 -13.50
CA VAL A 121 -57.67 3.38 -12.17
C VAL A 121 -56.54 4.35 -11.77
N PRO A 122 -56.45 4.78 -10.49
CA PRO A 122 -55.32 5.55 -10.00
C PRO A 122 -54.02 4.76 -10.09
N HIS A 123 -52.94 5.39 -10.55
CA HIS A 123 -51.61 4.81 -10.64
C HIS A 123 -50.56 5.78 -10.05
N PRO A 124 -50.38 5.78 -8.72
CA PRO A 124 -49.37 6.63 -8.09
C PRO A 124 -47.94 6.18 -8.45
N ALA A 125 -46.99 7.11 -8.44
CA ALA A 125 -45.56 6.84 -8.59
C ALA A 125 -44.82 6.90 -7.22
N THR A 126 -43.55 6.51 -7.22
CA THR A 126 -42.68 6.57 -6.02
C THR A 126 -41.76 7.77 -6.07
N ASP A 127 -41.49 8.41 -4.93
CA ASP A 127 -40.48 9.49 -4.85
C ASP A 127 -39.09 9.04 -5.32
N TYR A 128 -38.33 9.97 -5.93
CA TYR A 128 -36.97 9.71 -6.38
C TYR A 128 -35.96 10.01 -5.27
N GLN A 129 -34.99 9.12 -5.11
CA GLN A 129 -33.88 9.28 -4.17
C GLN A 129 -32.59 8.71 -4.77
N GLU A 130 -31.46 8.91 -4.11
CA GLU A 130 -30.15 8.51 -4.64
C GLU A 130 -30.07 7.03 -5.02
N GLY A 131 -30.67 6.15 -4.21
CA GLY A 131 -30.75 4.72 -4.48
C GLY A 131 -31.81 4.31 -5.50
N SER A 132 -32.60 5.24 -6.02
CA SER A 132 -33.53 5.00 -7.12
C SER A 132 -32.76 4.86 -8.42
N VAL A 133 -31.85 3.88 -8.52
CA VAL A 133 -31.01 3.64 -9.71
C VAL A 133 -31.48 2.47 -10.54
N ARG A 134 -32.51 1.73 -10.12
CA ARG A 134 -33.08 0.64 -10.92
C ARG A 134 -33.52 1.13 -12.30
N ASP A 135 -33.29 0.31 -13.31
CA ASP A 135 -33.63 0.58 -14.70
C ASP A 135 -35.15 0.46 -14.97
N ASP A 136 -35.89 -0.22 -14.09
CA ASP A 136 -37.35 -0.33 -14.09
C ASP A 136 -38.06 0.72 -13.18
N PHE A 137 -37.43 1.86 -12.90
CA PHE A 137 -38.08 2.94 -12.14
C PHE A 137 -39.22 3.57 -12.95
N ASP A 138 -40.43 3.58 -12.40
CA ASP A 138 -41.63 4.09 -13.07
C ASP A 138 -41.78 5.61 -12.89
N PHE A 139 -41.43 6.37 -13.92
CA PHE A 139 -41.73 7.81 -14.04
C PHE A 139 -43.12 8.09 -14.63
N GLY A 140 -43.83 7.05 -15.08
CA GLY A 140 -44.99 7.18 -15.96
C GLY A 140 -44.60 7.54 -17.41
N GLN A 141 -45.61 7.75 -18.24
CA GLN A 141 -45.40 8.09 -19.65
C GLN A 141 -44.77 9.47 -19.86
N LEU A 142 -45.06 10.48 -19.02
CA LEU A 142 -44.63 11.87 -19.26
C LEU A 142 -43.53 12.31 -18.30
N MET A 143 -42.43 12.84 -18.86
CA MET A 143 -41.30 13.39 -18.13
C MET A 143 -40.99 14.81 -18.63
N LEU A 144 -41.04 15.80 -17.74
CA LEU A 144 -40.60 17.16 -18.04
C LEU A 144 -39.12 17.33 -17.66
N ILE A 145 -38.25 17.64 -18.61
CA ILE A 145 -36.79 17.72 -18.46
C ILE A 145 -36.32 19.15 -18.76
N LYS A 146 -35.40 19.68 -17.96
CA LYS A 146 -34.78 21.00 -18.19
C LYS A 146 -33.79 20.92 -19.35
N SER A 147 -34.03 21.66 -20.44
CA SER A 147 -33.27 21.53 -21.69
C SER A 147 -31.77 21.76 -21.50
N ALA A 148 -31.38 22.65 -20.58
CA ALA A 148 -29.97 22.92 -20.28
C ALA A 148 -29.17 21.64 -19.91
N LEU A 149 -29.75 20.72 -19.15
CA LEU A 149 -29.07 19.46 -18.81
C LEU A 149 -29.09 18.44 -19.95
N LEU A 150 -30.09 18.51 -20.83
CA LEU A 150 -30.13 17.70 -22.05
C LEU A 150 -29.01 18.13 -23.01
N HIS A 151 -28.81 19.44 -23.22
CA HIS A 151 -27.69 19.98 -23.98
C HIS A 151 -26.34 19.60 -23.36
N GLU A 152 -26.20 19.71 -22.04
CA GLU A 152 -24.98 19.30 -21.33
C GLU A 152 -24.69 17.80 -21.49
N TYR A 153 -25.72 16.95 -21.40
CA TYR A 153 -25.60 15.51 -21.63
C TYR A 153 -25.20 15.20 -23.07
N ALA A 154 -25.84 15.80 -24.08
CA ALA A 154 -25.50 15.56 -25.49
C ALA A 154 -24.08 16.05 -25.85
N ALA A 155 -23.57 17.07 -25.16
CA ALA A 155 -22.19 17.54 -25.30
C ALA A 155 -21.15 16.59 -24.67
N SER A 156 -21.55 15.74 -23.73
CA SER A 156 -20.71 14.69 -23.17
C SER A 156 -20.68 13.46 -24.10
N ALA A 157 -19.53 12.78 -24.23
CA ALA A 157 -19.25 11.77 -25.26
C ALA A 157 -20.03 10.42 -25.13
N HIS A 158 -21.23 10.43 -24.55
CA HIS A 158 -22.01 9.25 -24.15
C HIS A 158 -23.10 8.82 -25.17
N THR A 159 -22.82 8.90 -26.47
CA THR A 159 -23.84 8.70 -27.52
C THR A 159 -23.93 7.29 -28.10
N ASN A 160 -23.14 6.33 -27.61
CA ASN A 160 -23.03 4.99 -28.22
C ASN A 160 -24.01 3.93 -27.67
N TYR A 161 -24.96 4.29 -26.80
CA TYR A 161 -25.95 3.35 -26.28
C TYR A 161 -27.05 3.07 -27.30
N THR A 162 -27.28 1.79 -27.61
CA THR A 162 -28.42 1.37 -28.45
C THR A 162 -29.70 1.32 -27.65
N TRP A 163 -29.64 1.02 -26.36
CA TRP A 163 -30.78 0.75 -25.47
C TRP A 163 -30.80 1.62 -24.21
N ALA A 164 -29.64 1.94 -23.65
CA ALA A 164 -29.54 2.59 -22.33
C ALA A 164 -29.50 4.14 -22.36
N GLY A 165 -29.72 4.78 -23.52
CA GLY A 165 -29.55 6.24 -23.66
C GLY A 165 -30.43 7.06 -22.73
N LEU A 166 -31.73 6.74 -22.65
CA LEU A 166 -32.66 7.42 -21.74
C LEU A 166 -32.33 7.15 -20.26
N TYR A 167 -31.86 5.94 -19.95
CA TYR A 167 -31.47 5.55 -18.60
C TYR A 167 -30.21 6.29 -18.15
N ASP A 168 -29.19 6.39 -19.01
CA ASP A 168 -27.97 7.14 -18.74
C ASP A 168 -28.23 8.65 -18.62
N LEU A 169 -29.09 9.23 -19.47
CA LEU A 169 -29.53 10.63 -19.35
C LEU A 169 -30.14 10.91 -17.97
N ARG A 170 -31.06 10.04 -17.50
CA ARG A 170 -31.66 10.17 -16.17
C ARG A 170 -30.60 10.10 -15.07
N LEU A 171 -29.68 9.13 -15.12
CA LEU A 171 -28.60 9.00 -14.15
C LEU A 171 -27.65 10.20 -14.20
N PHE A 172 -27.44 10.80 -15.37
CA PHE A 172 -26.68 12.04 -15.53
C PHE A 172 -27.38 13.21 -14.85
N ILE A 173 -28.68 13.40 -15.10
CA ILE A 173 -29.48 14.45 -14.47
C ILE A 173 -29.41 14.33 -12.94
N SER A 174 -29.54 13.12 -12.39
CA SER A 174 -29.51 12.91 -10.94
C SER A 174 -28.16 13.23 -10.29
N ARG A 175 -27.06 13.34 -11.05
CA ARG A 175 -25.75 13.83 -10.56
C ARG A 175 -25.67 15.35 -10.51
N LYS A 176 -26.48 16.04 -11.30
CA LYS A 176 -26.38 17.48 -11.55
C LYS A 176 -27.44 18.29 -10.81
N ALA A 177 -28.65 17.78 -10.70
CA ALA A 177 -29.78 18.49 -10.12
C ALA A 177 -30.84 17.55 -9.52
N GLY A 178 -31.79 18.13 -8.80
CA GLY A 178 -32.90 17.40 -8.18
C GLY A 178 -33.89 16.85 -9.20
N ILE A 179 -34.47 15.70 -8.88
CA ILE A 179 -35.60 15.08 -9.58
C ILE A 179 -36.81 15.17 -8.65
N PHE A 180 -37.94 15.64 -9.14
CA PHE A 180 -39.12 15.94 -8.31
C PHE A 180 -40.37 15.19 -8.77
N HIS A 181 -41.07 14.60 -7.80
CA HIS A 181 -42.32 13.89 -7.98
C HIS A 181 -43.50 14.79 -7.61
N ILE A 182 -44.48 14.93 -8.51
CA ILE A 182 -45.76 15.58 -8.24
C ILE A 182 -46.79 14.53 -7.87
N ASN A 183 -47.17 14.47 -6.60
CA ASN A 183 -48.18 13.55 -6.08
C ASN A 183 -49.61 14.02 -6.44
N GLU A 184 -49.84 14.34 -7.71
CA GLU A 184 -51.10 14.80 -8.30
C GLU A 184 -51.33 14.04 -9.62
N PHE A 185 -52.57 13.63 -9.87
CA PHE A 185 -52.94 12.89 -11.08
C PHE A 185 -53.08 13.84 -12.28
N LEU A 186 -51.98 14.11 -12.99
CA LEU A 186 -51.93 15.16 -14.02
C LEU A 186 -52.30 14.69 -15.43
N TYR A 187 -52.36 13.39 -15.70
CA TYR A 187 -52.77 12.86 -17.00
C TYR A 187 -53.33 11.44 -16.90
N THR A 188 -53.99 11.00 -17.97
CA THR A 188 -54.51 9.64 -18.14
C THR A 188 -53.83 8.96 -19.33
N GLU A 189 -53.29 7.76 -19.13
CA GLU A 189 -52.67 6.93 -20.17
C GLU A 189 -53.47 5.63 -20.42
N LYS A 190 -53.28 5.03 -21.60
CA LYS A 190 -53.87 3.73 -21.97
C LYS A 190 -52.81 2.63 -21.78
N GLU A 191 -53.10 1.63 -20.95
CA GLU A 191 -52.18 0.48 -20.79
C GLU A 191 -52.38 -0.51 -21.94
N THR A 192 -51.28 -0.89 -22.60
CA THR A 192 -51.29 -1.84 -23.73
C THR A 192 -50.67 -3.19 -23.37
N ASP A 193 -49.93 -3.29 -22.26
CA ASP A 193 -49.46 -4.56 -21.71
C ASP A 193 -50.42 -5.02 -20.61
N ASN A 194 -51.11 -6.14 -20.81
CA ASN A 194 -52.05 -6.73 -19.84
C ASN A 194 -51.45 -7.93 -19.08
N ARG A 195 -50.14 -8.21 -19.23
CA ARG A 195 -49.46 -9.31 -18.52
C ARG A 195 -49.39 -9.02 -17.02
N LYS A 196 -49.56 -10.04 -16.18
CA LYS A 196 -49.50 -9.94 -14.70
C LYS A 196 -48.14 -9.40 -14.22
N SER A 197 -48.12 -8.58 -13.17
CA SER A 197 -46.91 -7.94 -12.63
C SER A 197 -45.79 -8.93 -12.27
N GLY A 198 -46.13 -10.10 -11.72
CA GLY A 198 -45.15 -11.15 -11.40
C GLY A 198 -44.46 -11.79 -12.61
N VAL A 199 -44.96 -11.59 -13.83
CA VAL A 199 -44.29 -11.99 -15.08
C VAL A 199 -43.32 -10.90 -15.55
N ARG A 200 -43.71 -9.62 -15.44
CA ARG A 200 -42.88 -8.46 -15.80
C ARG A 200 -41.64 -8.32 -14.91
N GLN A 201 -41.75 -8.72 -13.65
CA GLN A 201 -40.67 -8.64 -12.67
C GLN A 201 -39.40 -9.39 -13.12
N PHE A 202 -39.49 -10.36 -14.04
CA PHE A 202 -38.35 -11.15 -14.51
C PHE A 202 -37.92 -10.81 -15.95
N ASP A 203 -38.43 -9.74 -16.56
CA ASP A 203 -38.08 -9.36 -17.94
C ASP A 203 -36.57 -9.03 -18.07
N TYR A 204 -35.88 -8.70 -16.98
CA TYR A 204 -34.42 -8.46 -16.94
C TYR A 204 -33.57 -9.73 -17.01
N VAL A 205 -34.12 -10.90 -16.68
CA VAL A 205 -33.43 -12.21 -16.84
C VAL A 205 -33.78 -12.90 -18.16
N ASP A 206 -34.59 -12.27 -19.02
CA ASP A 206 -34.92 -12.81 -20.34
C ASP A 206 -33.67 -12.78 -21.25
N PRO A 207 -33.18 -13.94 -21.75
CA PRO A 207 -32.02 -13.99 -22.63
C PRO A 207 -32.15 -13.13 -23.89
N ARG A 208 -33.38 -12.87 -24.36
CA ARG A 208 -33.66 -12.04 -25.54
C ARG A 208 -33.28 -10.57 -25.34
N ASN A 209 -33.16 -10.12 -24.08
CA ASN A 209 -32.84 -8.75 -23.71
C ASN A 209 -31.39 -8.57 -23.26
N ARG A 210 -30.52 -9.59 -23.42
CA ARG A 210 -29.18 -9.62 -22.81
C ARG A 210 -28.27 -8.46 -23.22
N GLU A 211 -28.32 -8.02 -24.48
CA GLU A 211 -27.51 -6.88 -24.94
C GLU A 211 -27.98 -5.55 -24.32
N ALA A 212 -29.29 -5.35 -24.20
CA ALA A 212 -29.85 -4.20 -23.47
C ALA A 212 -29.44 -4.23 -21.99
N GLN A 213 -29.48 -5.41 -21.35
CA GLN A 213 -29.08 -5.59 -19.96
C GLN A 213 -27.61 -5.21 -19.70
N LYS A 214 -26.71 -5.57 -20.62
CA LYS A 214 -25.29 -5.17 -20.54
C LYS A 214 -25.11 -3.66 -20.63
N GLU A 215 -25.84 -2.99 -21.52
CA GLU A 215 -25.78 -1.53 -21.60
C GLU A 215 -26.33 -0.84 -20.34
N MET A 216 -27.44 -1.33 -19.78
CA MET A 216 -27.96 -0.79 -18.51
C MET A 216 -26.97 -1.02 -17.36
N GLU A 217 -26.29 -2.17 -17.32
CA GLU A 217 -25.22 -2.44 -16.35
C GLU A 217 -24.04 -1.48 -16.52
N HIS A 218 -23.62 -1.19 -17.75
CA HIS A 218 -22.55 -0.22 -18.00
C HIS A 218 -22.95 1.19 -17.54
N ALA A 219 -24.17 1.65 -17.85
CA ALA A 219 -24.65 2.97 -17.45
C ALA A 219 -24.69 3.14 -15.93
N VAL A 220 -25.23 2.16 -15.17
CA VAL A 220 -25.25 2.24 -13.70
C VAL A 220 -23.84 2.17 -13.10
N THR A 221 -22.95 1.35 -13.69
CA THR A 221 -21.56 1.21 -13.20
C THR A 221 -20.81 2.53 -13.36
N HIS A 222 -20.93 3.16 -14.52
CA HIS A 222 -20.35 4.48 -14.77
C HIS A 222 -20.94 5.56 -13.84
N HIS A 223 -22.26 5.52 -13.59
CA HIS A 223 -22.89 6.41 -12.61
C HIS A 223 -22.28 6.25 -11.21
N LEU A 224 -22.12 5.00 -10.74
CA LEU A 224 -21.53 4.70 -9.44
C LEU A 224 -20.07 5.17 -9.33
N GLU A 225 -19.30 5.02 -10.40
CA GLU A 225 -17.93 5.57 -10.50
C GLU A 225 -17.93 7.09 -10.34
N CYS A 226 -18.77 7.78 -11.12
CA CYS A 226 -18.88 9.24 -11.10
C CYS A 226 -19.27 9.81 -9.72
N ILE A 227 -20.03 9.08 -8.93
CA ILE A 227 -20.43 9.50 -7.58
C ILE A 227 -19.50 8.97 -6.47
N GLY A 228 -18.47 8.20 -6.80
CA GLY A 228 -17.54 7.61 -5.82
C GLY A 228 -18.14 6.46 -5.00
N ALA A 229 -19.09 5.71 -5.58
CA ALA A 229 -19.77 4.57 -4.94
C ALA A 229 -19.48 3.22 -5.63
N LEU A 230 -18.46 3.15 -6.47
CA LEU A 230 -18.03 1.92 -7.14
C LEU A 230 -17.36 0.96 -6.15
N VAL A 231 -17.69 -0.33 -6.20
CA VAL A 231 -16.98 -1.39 -5.46
C VAL A 231 -15.88 -1.97 -6.33
N ASP A 232 -14.65 -1.93 -5.84
CA ASP A 232 -13.49 -2.62 -6.41
C ASP A 232 -13.36 -4.01 -5.78
N THR A 233 -13.71 -5.04 -6.53
CA THR A 233 -13.72 -6.43 -6.07
C THR A 233 -12.32 -7.03 -5.89
N SER A 234 -11.27 -6.37 -6.40
CA SER A 234 -9.88 -6.79 -6.17
C SER A 234 -9.42 -6.59 -4.72
N LEU A 235 -10.15 -5.77 -3.96
CA LEU A 235 -9.88 -5.46 -2.56
C LEU A 235 -10.72 -6.30 -1.59
N TYR A 236 -11.39 -7.35 -2.07
CA TYR A 236 -12.22 -8.19 -1.21
C TYR A 236 -11.43 -8.91 -0.13
N ASN A 237 -12.02 -8.92 1.06
CA ASN A 237 -11.53 -9.71 2.17
C ASN A 237 -11.98 -11.16 2.02
N SER A 238 -11.12 -12.10 2.41
CA SER A 238 -11.52 -13.50 2.59
C SER A 238 -12.17 -13.69 3.95
N PRO A 239 -13.34 -14.35 4.05
CA PRO A 239 -13.93 -14.70 5.33
C PRO A 239 -13.08 -15.75 6.05
N ASP A 240 -13.00 -15.62 7.37
CA ASP A 240 -12.27 -16.53 8.24
C ASP A 240 -13.23 -17.58 8.81
N PHE A 241 -13.40 -18.69 8.10
CA PHE A 241 -14.30 -19.75 8.52
C PHE A 241 -13.89 -20.45 9.81
N ASN A 242 -12.67 -20.20 10.33
CA ASN A 242 -12.17 -20.75 11.58
C ASN A 242 -12.28 -19.76 12.75
N GLU A 243 -13.00 -18.64 12.59
CA GLU A 243 -13.08 -17.60 13.62
C GLU A 243 -13.79 -18.03 14.91
N GLN A 244 -14.64 -19.06 14.86
CA GLN A 244 -15.21 -19.68 16.05
C GLN A 244 -15.57 -21.16 15.80
N GLU A 245 -15.67 -21.92 16.88
CA GLU A 245 -16.17 -23.29 16.88
C GLU A 245 -17.70 -23.32 16.79
N PHE A 246 -18.24 -24.36 16.16
CA PHE A 246 -19.69 -24.60 16.03
C PHE A 246 -20.00 -26.07 16.25
N ALA A 247 -21.17 -26.38 16.80
CA ALA A 247 -21.61 -27.76 17.05
C ALA A 247 -21.95 -28.51 15.75
N VAL A 248 -22.42 -27.79 14.74
CA VAL A 248 -22.74 -28.32 13.41
C VAL A 248 -22.19 -27.39 12.33
N GLU A 249 -21.93 -27.92 11.14
CA GLU A 249 -21.34 -27.16 10.05
C GLU A 249 -22.37 -26.24 9.37
N ALA A 250 -23.62 -26.71 9.25
CA ALA A 250 -24.70 -25.91 8.67
C ALA A 250 -26.02 -26.00 9.45
N SER A 251 -26.82 -24.94 9.34
CA SER A 251 -28.20 -24.90 9.80
C SER A 251 -29.10 -24.44 8.67
N VAL A 252 -30.13 -25.22 8.34
CA VAL A 252 -31.20 -24.77 7.45
C VAL A 252 -32.18 -23.93 8.26
N ILE A 253 -32.39 -22.68 7.87
CA ILE A 253 -33.19 -21.70 8.59
C ILE A 253 -34.53 -21.51 7.87
N ILE A 254 -35.62 -21.73 8.59
CA ILE A 254 -36.99 -21.65 8.07
C ILE A 254 -37.82 -20.71 8.95
N PRO A 255 -37.95 -19.42 8.59
CA PRO A 255 -38.97 -18.54 9.16
C PRO A 255 -40.37 -19.00 8.73
N VAL A 256 -41.30 -19.10 9.68
CA VAL A 256 -42.67 -19.54 9.38
C VAL A 256 -43.73 -18.74 10.13
N PHE A 257 -44.82 -18.45 9.41
CA PHE A 257 -46.06 -17.94 9.97
C PHE A 257 -47.24 -18.49 9.15
N ASN A 258 -48.09 -19.30 9.77
CA ASN A 258 -49.29 -19.87 9.17
C ASN A 258 -49.03 -20.58 7.81
N ARG A 259 -48.38 -21.74 7.87
CA ARG A 259 -48.01 -22.58 6.71
C ARG A 259 -48.37 -24.05 6.92
N GLU A 260 -49.53 -24.34 7.50
CA GLU A 260 -49.94 -25.72 7.82
C GLU A 260 -49.92 -26.67 6.60
N LYS A 261 -50.13 -26.14 5.39
CA LYS A 261 -50.21 -26.92 4.15
C LYS A 261 -48.87 -27.26 3.52
N THR A 262 -47.80 -26.53 3.85
CA THR A 262 -46.52 -26.61 3.14
C THR A 262 -45.33 -26.89 4.04
N ILE A 263 -45.43 -26.56 5.33
CA ILE A 263 -44.30 -26.62 6.26
C ILE A 263 -43.74 -28.03 6.43
N ALA A 264 -44.60 -29.06 6.39
CA ALA A 264 -44.18 -30.45 6.51
C ALA A 264 -43.25 -30.85 5.37
N ASP A 265 -43.58 -30.48 4.12
CA ASP A 265 -42.75 -30.79 2.95
C ASP A 265 -41.42 -30.02 2.98
N ALA A 266 -41.46 -28.74 3.38
CA ALA A 266 -40.26 -27.91 3.48
C ALA A 266 -39.26 -28.53 4.47
N VAL A 267 -39.72 -28.84 5.69
CA VAL A 267 -38.91 -29.46 6.74
C VAL A 267 -38.40 -30.84 6.31
N ASP A 268 -39.24 -31.67 5.69
CA ASP A 268 -38.85 -32.99 5.20
C ASP A 268 -37.76 -32.89 4.11
N SER A 269 -37.86 -31.92 3.19
CA SER A 269 -36.83 -31.67 2.17
C SER A 269 -35.47 -31.27 2.78
N ALA A 270 -35.48 -30.54 3.90
CA ALA A 270 -34.28 -30.15 4.64
C ALA A 270 -33.70 -31.30 5.47
N LEU A 271 -34.53 -32.14 6.10
CA LEU A 271 -34.09 -33.28 6.91
C LEU A 271 -33.57 -34.46 6.07
N ARG A 272 -33.89 -34.51 4.77
CA ARG A 272 -33.42 -35.54 3.82
C ARG A 272 -32.10 -35.19 3.12
N GLN A 273 -31.41 -34.12 3.53
CA GLN A 273 -30.13 -33.77 2.93
C GLN A 273 -29.05 -34.81 3.29
N ASP A 274 -28.26 -35.20 2.31
CA ASP A 274 -27.14 -36.13 2.41
C ASP A 274 -25.82 -35.36 2.36
N THR A 275 -25.16 -35.27 3.51
CA THR A 275 -23.98 -34.41 3.75
C THR A 275 -22.86 -35.18 4.43
N ALA A 276 -21.61 -34.83 4.13
CA ALA A 276 -20.43 -35.36 4.80
C ALA A 276 -20.16 -34.70 6.18
N PHE A 277 -20.96 -33.70 6.54
CA PHE A 277 -20.88 -32.94 7.78
C PHE A 277 -22.20 -32.98 8.55
N GLU A 278 -22.12 -32.76 9.86
CA GLU A 278 -23.31 -32.63 10.73
C GLU A 278 -24.05 -31.33 10.47
N TYR A 279 -25.38 -31.37 10.47
CA TYR A 279 -26.25 -30.21 10.26
C TYR A 279 -27.56 -30.33 11.07
N ASN A 280 -28.26 -29.22 11.23
CA ASN A 280 -29.60 -29.18 11.82
C ASN A 280 -30.57 -28.29 11.02
N VAL A 281 -31.85 -28.30 11.40
CA VAL A 281 -32.90 -27.46 10.81
C VAL A 281 -33.50 -26.62 11.92
N ILE A 282 -33.43 -25.29 11.80
CA ILE A 282 -33.99 -24.34 12.77
C ILE A 282 -35.22 -23.69 12.15
N VAL A 283 -36.39 -23.99 12.72
CA VAL A 283 -37.66 -23.38 12.34
C VAL A 283 -38.03 -22.34 13.39
N VAL A 284 -38.13 -21.07 12.97
CA VAL A 284 -38.59 -19.98 13.83
C VAL A 284 -40.06 -19.71 13.52
N ASP A 285 -40.92 -20.22 14.40
CA ASP A 285 -42.37 -20.10 14.32
C ASP A 285 -42.83 -18.80 14.97
N ASN A 286 -43.20 -17.84 14.13
CA ASN A 286 -43.57 -16.48 14.54
C ASN A 286 -45.01 -16.42 15.06
N HIS A 287 -45.33 -17.26 16.04
CA HIS A 287 -46.65 -17.36 16.68
C HIS A 287 -47.77 -17.76 15.70
N SER A 288 -47.55 -18.84 14.93
CA SER A 288 -48.59 -19.37 14.04
C SER A 288 -49.86 -19.71 14.82
N THR A 289 -50.99 -19.41 14.21
CA THR A 289 -52.34 -19.61 14.77
C THR A 289 -53.12 -20.72 14.05
N ASP A 290 -52.55 -21.30 13.00
CA ASP A 290 -53.08 -22.46 12.29
C ASP A 290 -52.46 -23.79 12.82
N GLY A 291 -52.55 -24.88 12.06
CA GLY A 291 -51.97 -26.17 12.45
C GLY A 291 -50.43 -26.25 12.45
N THR A 292 -49.71 -25.20 12.03
CA THR A 292 -48.25 -25.21 11.82
C THR A 292 -47.46 -25.62 13.06
N THR A 293 -47.71 -24.97 14.20
CA THR A 293 -46.98 -25.22 15.46
C THR A 293 -47.08 -26.68 15.88
N ARG A 294 -48.29 -27.27 15.82
CA ARG A 294 -48.52 -28.68 16.15
C ARG A 294 -47.73 -29.62 15.24
N ILE A 295 -47.71 -29.34 13.94
CA ILE A 295 -46.96 -30.15 12.96
C ILE A 295 -45.46 -30.12 13.28
N LEU A 296 -44.92 -28.94 13.58
CA LEU A 296 -43.50 -28.78 13.93
C LEU A 296 -43.13 -29.51 15.22
N GLU A 297 -43.95 -29.41 16.26
CA GLU A 297 -43.75 -30.17 17.50
C GLU A 297 -43.75 -31.69 17.27
N GLU A 298 -44.66 -32.19 16.43
CA GLU A 298 -44.73 -33.62 16.11
C GLU A 298 -43.50 -34.09 15.31
N LEU A 299 -42.99 -33.28 14.39
CA LEU A 299 -41.77 -33.57 13.63
C LEU A 299 -40.52 -33.51 14.51
N ALA A 300 -40.42 -32.52 15.40
CA ALA A 300 -39.25 -32.34 16.28
C ALA A 300 -39.11 -33.47 17.31
N ARG A 301 -40.24 -34.08 17.72
CA ARG A 301 -40.22 -35.31 18.54
C ARG A 301 -39.71 -36.54 17.78
N LYS A 302 -39.83 -36.56 16.45
CA LYS A 302 -39.40 -37.68 15.60
C LYS A 302 -37.95 -37.58 15.17
N ASP A 303 -37.46 -36.37 14.91
CA ASP A 303 -36.07 -36.11 14.49
C ASP A 303 -35.46 -34.98 15.33
N GLY A 304 -34.45 -35.33 16.13
CA GLY A 304 -33.77 -34.40 17.04
C GLY A 304 -32.93 -33.32 16.33
N ARG A 305 -32.73 -33.42 15.01
CA ARG A 305 -32.10 -32.37 14.20
C ARG A 305 -33.04 -31.18 13.95
N LEU A 306 -34.35 -31.33 14.14
CA LEU A 306 -35.31 -30.24 14.00
C LEU A 306 -35.44 -29.46 15.31
N ILE A 307 -35.04 -28.19 15.26
CA ILE A 307 -35.12 -27.23 16.34
C ILE A 307 -36.29 -26.28 16.06
N HIS A 308 -37.34 -26.39 16.87
CA HIS A 308 -38.50 -25.49 16.79
C HIS A 308 -38.38 -24.39 17.85
N ILE A 309 -38.34 -23.13 17.39
CA ILE A 309 -38.23 -21.94 18.24
C ILE A 309 -39.49 -21.10 18.08
N ILE A 310 -40.15 -20.80 19.20
CA ILE A 310 -41.16 -19.75 19.27
C ILE A 310 -40.52 -18.56 19.99
N PRO A 311 -40.28 -17.43 19.30
CA PRO A 311 -39.60 -16.28 19.90
C PRO A 311 -40.45 -15.66 21.01
N GLN A 312 -39.81 -15.14 22.05
CA GLN A 312 -40.51 -14.43 23.14
C GLN A 312 -41.22 -13.16 22.65
N ARG A 313 -40.62 -12.46 21.67
CA ARG A 313 -41.19 -11.26 21.07
C ARG A 313 -42.22 -11.59 19.98
N ARG A 314 -43.13 -10.65 19.71
CA ARG A 314 -44.24 -10.77 18.74
C ARG A 314 -44.19 -9.74 17.60
N ASP A 315 -43.16 -8.90 17.56
CA ASP A 315 -42.97 -7.81 16.59
C ASP A 315 -41.99 -8.19 15.46
N LEU A 316 -41.71 -9.48 15.28
CA LEU A 316 -40.72 -9.93 14.30
C LEU A 316 -41.30 -10.01 12.90
N GLY A 317 -40.60 -9.41 11.93
CA GLY A 317 -40.69 -9.78 10.52
C GLY A 317 -39.79 -10.97 10.20
N ILE A 318 -39.69 -11.32 8.91
CA ILE A 318 -38.84 -12.43 8.43
C ILE A 318 -37.38 -12.22 8.86
N GLY A 319 -36.83 -11.00 8.69
CA GLY A 319 -35.46 -10.70 9.12
C GLY A 319 -35.25 -10.81 10.63
N GLY A 320 -36.27 -10.49 11.45
CA GLY A 320 -36.24 -10.73 12.89
C GLY A 320 -36.20 -12.22 13.25
N CYS A 321 -36.91 -13.05 12.48
CA CYS A 321 -36.87 -14.51 12.63
C CYS A 321 -35.49 -15.06 12.25
N TRP A 322 -34.87 -14.57 11.17
CA TRP A 322 -33.48 -14.87 10.82
C TRP A 322 -32.50 -14.53 11.94
N ASN A 323 -32.60 -13.33 12.50
CA ASN A 323 -31.77 -12.91 13.63
C ASN A 323 -31.96 -13.81 14.85
N THR A 324 -33.19 -14.25 15.12
CA THR A 324 -33.48 -15.19 16.21
C THR A 324 -32.78 -16.53 15.98
N ALA A 325 -32.87 -17.07 14.76
CA ALA A 325 -32.25 -18.35 14.43
C ALA A 325 -30.72 -18.28 14.49
N VAL A 326 -30.12 -17.25 13.88
CA VAL A 326 -28.67 -17.08 13.80
C VAL A 326 -28.05 -16.76 15.17
N ALA A 327 -28.77 -16.08 16.06
CA ALA A 327 -28.30 -15.80 17.42
C ALA A 327 -28.27 -17.05 18.33
N ASP A 328 -29.08 -18.07 18.03
CA ASP A 328 -29.13 -19.34 18.76
C ASP A 328 -27.79 -20.08 18.69
N ASP A 329 -27.35 -20.67 19.81
CA ASP A 329 -26.05 -21.32 19.91
C ASP A 329 -25.98 -22.64 19.13
N ARG A 330 -27.14 -23.20 18.76
CA ARG A 330 -27.23 -24.38 17.90
C ARG A 330 -27.11 -24.04 16.41
N CYS A 331 -27.14 -22.77 16.02
CA CYS A 331 -26.92 -22.37 14.63
C CYS A 331 -25.49 -22.67 14.21
N GLY A 332 -25.33 -23.41 13.11
CA GLY A 332 -24.06 -23.85 12.57
C GLY A 332 -23.23 -22.75 11.92
N ARG A 333 -22.06 -23.14 11.40
CA ARG A 333 -21.12 -22.22 10.74
C ARG A 333 -21.74 -21.47 9.57
N PHE A 334 -22.55 -22.18 8.79
CA PHE A 334 -23.30 -21.62 7.67
C PHE A 334 -24.80 -21.70 7.91
N ALA A 335 -25.48 -20.57 7.78
CA ALA A 335 -26.94 -20.48 7.87
C ALA A 335 -27.53 -20.44 6.45
N VAL A 336 -28.38 -21.41 6.11
CA VAL A 336 -28.87 -21.65 4.74
C VAL A 336 -30.38 -21.46 4.67
N GLN A 337 -30.87 -20.65 3.73
CA GLN A 337 -32.29 -20.35 3.59
C GLN A 337 -33.10 -21.55 3.07
N LEU A 338 -34.24 -21.79 3.70
CA LEU A 338 -35.38 -22.42 3.07
C LEU A 338 -36.68 -21.74 3.51
N ASP A 339 -37.46 -21.24 2.56
CA ASP A 339 -38.76 -20.62 2.84
C ASP A 339 -39.80 -21.73 3.17
N SER A 340 -40.74 -21.42 4.06
CA SER A 340 -41.66 -22.39 4.65
C SER A 340 -42.72 -22.96 3.69
N ASP A 341 -42.77 -22.43 2.47
CA ASP A 341 -43.59 -22.90 1.36
C ASP A 341 -42.79 -23.44 0.17
N ASP A 342 -41.47 -23.52 0.25
CA ASP A 342 -40.59 -23.99 -0.83
C ASP A 342 -39.89 -25.32 -0.49
N LEU A 343 -39.10 -25.84 -1.42
CA LEU A 343 -38.39 -27.13 -1.29
C LEU A 343 -36.97 -27.05 -1.85
N TYR A 344 -36.04 -27.82 -1.28
CA TYR A 344 -34.79 -28.11 -1.98
C TYR A 344 -35.02 -29.07 -3.17
N SER A 345 -34.32 -28.82 -4.28
CA SER A 345 -34.48 -29.61 -5.51
C SER A 345 -33.87 -31.01 -5.43
N SER A 346 -32.94 -31.25 -4.50
CA SER A 346 -32.17 -32.49 -4.39
C SER A 346 -31.73 -32.76 -2.94
N PRO A 347 -31.52 -34.03 -2.55
CA PRO A 347 -30.85 -34.40 -1.29
C PRO A 347 -29.42 -33.84 -1.14
N HIS A 348 -28.77 -33.42 -2.23
CA HIS A 348 -27.39 -32.90 -2.17
C HIS A 348 -27.30 -31.37 -2.19
N THR A 349 -28.43 -30.65 -2.12
CA THR A 349 -28.44 -29.17 -2.18
C THR A 349 -27.57 -28.55 -1.08
N LEU A 350 -27.72 -29.00 0.16
CA LEU A 350 -26.99 -28.46 1.30
C LEU A 350 -25.48 -28.74 1.21
N GLN A 351 -25.10 -29.95 0.80
CA GLN A 351 -23.70 -30.32 0.55
C GLN A 351 -23.06 -29.36 -0.46
N ARG A 352 -23.73 -29.13 -1.61
CA ARG A 352 -23.24 -28.25 -2.66
C ARG A 352 -23.07 -26.80 -2.22
N ILE A 353 -23.99 -26.30 -1.38
CA ILE A 353 -23.90 -24.94 -0.83
C ILE A 353 -22.69 -24.80 0.10
N VAL A 354 -22.47 -25.76 0.99
CA VAL A 354 -21.32 -25.74 1.92
C VAL A 354 -19.99 -25.90 1.17
N ASP A 355 -19.92 -26.80 0.17
CA ASP A 355 -18.74 -26.93 -0.69
C ASP A 355 -18.42 -25.64 -1.44
N ALA A 356 -19.44 -24.88 -1.85
CA ALA A 356 -19.27 -23.59 -2.50
C ALA A 356 -18.69 -22.51 -1.57
N PHE A 357 -19.04 -22.51 -0.27
CA PHE A 357 -18.39 -21.61 0.70
C PHE A 357 -16.88 -21.82 0.73
N TYR A 358 -16.45 -23.06 0.90
CA TYR A 358 -15.03 -23.40 1.00
C TYR A 358 -14.27 -23.20 -0.31
N SER A 359 -14.82 -23.66 -1.43
CA SER A 359 -14.15 -23.57 -2.73
C SER A 359 -14.08 -22.14 -3.26
N GLN A 360 -15.14 -21.35 -3.09
CA GLN A 360 -15.19 -19.98 -3.60
C GLN A 360 -14.69 -18.93 -2.59
N LYS A 361 -14.48 -19.32 -1.33
CA LYS A 361 -14.09 -18.45 -0.20
C LYS A 361 -15.00 -17.22 -0.07
N ALA A 362 -16.31 -17.47 -0.08
CA ALA A 362 -17.34 -16.41 -0.11
C ALA A 362 -18.00 -16.21 1.26
N ALA A 363 -18.43 -14.99 1.57
CA ALA A 363 -19.17 -14.70 2.81
C ALA A 363 -20.66 -15.07 2.71
N MET A 364 -21.17 -15.16 1.49
CA MET A 364 -22.54 -15.50 1.15
C MET A 364 -22.54 -16.33 -0.13
N ILE A 365 -23.39 -17.35 -0.20
CA ILE A 365 -23.63 -18.15 -1.42
C ILE A 365 -25.06 -17.93 -1.87
N ILE A 366 -25.24 -17.75 -3.18
CA ILE A 366 -26.56 -17.62 -3.79
C ILE A 366 -26.71 -18.65 -4.90
N GLY A 367 -27.76 -19.46 -4.81
CA GLY A 367 -28.09 -20.44 -5.83
C GLY A 367 -29.07 -19.96 -6.88
N SER A 368 -29.53 -20.92 -7.67
CA SER A 368 -30.56 -20.77 -8.69
C SER A 368 -31.80 -21.58 -8.32
N TYR A 369 -32.96 -21.09 -8.73
CA TYR A 369 -34.24 -21.71 -8.40
C TYR A 369 -35.13 -21.86 -9.62
N ARG A 370 -36.01 -22.85 -9.60
CA ARG A 370 -37.05 -23.05 -10.62
C ARG A 370 -38.41 -22.70 -10.05
N MET A 371 -39.20 -21.94 -10.82
CA MET A 371 -40.60 -21.70 -10.49
C MET A 371 -41.45 -22.92 -10.82
N CYS A 372 -42.28 -23.34 -9.87
CA CYS A 372 -43.19 -24.47 -10.03
C CYS A 372 -44.56 -24.25 -9.37
N ASP A 373 -45.56 -25.02 -9.79
CA ASP A 373 -46.85 -25.09 -9.10
C ASP A 373 -46.79 -26.06 -7.90
N PHE A 374 -47.93 -26.30 -7.25
CA PHE A 374 -48.02 -27.18 -6.08
C PHE A 374 -47.72 -28.66 -6.42
N ASP A 375 -47.92 -29.06 -7.69
CA ASP A 375 -47.63 -30.40 -8.21
C ASP A 375 -46.20 -30.51 -8.79
N LEU A 376 -45.37 -29.46 -8.57
CA LEU A 376 -43.97 -29.34 -9.02
C LEU A 376 -43.77 -29.21 -10.54
N ASN A 377 -44.84 -28.91 -11.29
CA ASN A 377 -44.73 -28.60 -12.72
C ASN A 377 -44.07 -27.23 -12.92
N THR A 378 -43.16 -27.13 -13.89
CA THR A 378 -42.43 -25.88 -14.17
C THR A 378 -43.37 -24.78 -14.67
N LEU A 379 -43.25 -23.59 -14.09
CA LEU A 379 -43.91 -22.37 -14.54
C LEU A 379 -42.92 -21.47 -15.32
N PRO A 380 -43.37 -20.70 -16.33
CA PRO A 380 -42.52 -19.70 -16.98
C PRO A 380 -41.98 -18.66 -15.97
N PRO A 381 -40.73 -18.17 -16.13
CA PRO A 381 -39.77 -18.41 -17.22
C PRO A 381 -38.92 -19.69 -17.09
N GLY A 382 -39.15 -20.53 -16.07
CA GLY A 382 -38.35 -21.73 -15.79
C GLY A 382 -37.33 -21.51 -14.67
N ILE A 383 -36.04 -21.76 -14.96
CA ILE A 383 -34.92 -21.54 -14.02
C ILE A 383 -34.56 -20.05 -14.00
N ILE A 384 -34.36 -19.51 -12.80
CA ILE A 384 -33.89 -18.16 -12.55
C ILE A 384 -32.50 -18.28 -11.90
N ASP A 385 -31.46 -17.93 -12.67
CA ASP A 385 -30.06 -18.19 -12.31
C ASP A 385 -29.21 -16.94 -12.07
N HIS A 386 -29.75 -15.75 -12.36
CA HIS A 386 -29.10 -14.45 -12.28
C HIS A 386 -27.67 -14.43 -12.87
N LYS A 387 -27.51 -14.97 -14.09
CA LYS A 387 -26.23 -14.92 -14.84
C LYS A 387 -25.70 -13.52 -15.13
N GLU A 388 -26.47 -12.46 -14.87
CA GLU A 388 -26.00 -11.07 -14.84
C GLU A 388 -25.02 -10.77 -13.70
N TRP A 389 -24.92 -11.63 -12.67
CA TRP A 389 -23.88 -11.51 -11.66
C TRP A 389 -22.52 -11.97 -12.21
N THR A 390 -21.52 -11.08 -12.16
CA THR A 390 -20.12 -11.38 -12.50
C THR A 390 -19.22 -11.16 -11.27
N ASP A 391 -18.08 -11.87 -11.21
CA ASP A 391 -17.12 -11.68 -10.10
C ASP A 391 -16.54 -10.27 -10.06
N THR A 392 -16.46 -9.57 -11.20
CA THR A 392 -15.88 -8.23 -11.30
C THR A 392 -16.89 -7.11 -11.04
N ASN A 393 -18.16 -7.27 -11.44
CA ASN A 393 -19.14 -6.17 -11.40
C ASN A 393 -20.50 -6.52 -10.75
N GLY A 394 -20.70 -7.77 -10.33
CA GLY A 394 -21.86 -8.22 -9.56
C GLY A 394 -22.36 -7.26 -8.46
N PRO A 395 -21.51 -6.78 -7.52
CA PRO A 395 -21.93 -5.84 -6.46
C PRO A 395 -22.46 -4.49 -6.95
N ASN A 396 -22.05 -4.05 -8.15
CA ASN A 396 -22.48 -2.78 -8.72
C ASN A 396 -23.79 -2.99 -9.49
N ASN A 397 -23.87 -4.05 -10.30
CA ASN A 397 -25.09 -4.44 -11.00
C ASN A 397 -26.23 -4.81 -10.02
N ALA A 398 -25.90 -5.31 -8.83
CA ALA A 398 -26.84 -5.60 -7.76
C ALA A 398 -27.74 -4.40 -7.41
N LEU A 399 -27.24 -3.16 -7.50
CA LEU A 399 -28.01 -1.95 -7.23
C LEU A 399 -29.06 -1.65 -8.30
N ARG A 400 -28.86 -2.14 -9.53
CA ARG A 400 -29.81 -1.97 -10.64
C ARG A 400 -30.99 -2.94 -10.53
N ILE A 401 -30.73 -4.20 -10.19
CA ILE A 401 -31.74 -5.27 -10.19
C ILE A 401 -32.51 -5.38 -8.86
N ASN A 402 -33.69 -6.02 -8.90
CA ASN A 402 -34.59 -6.13 -7.75
C ASN A 402 -34.46 -7.39 -6.90
N GLY A 403 -33.58 -8.33 -7.26
CA GLY A 403 -33.34 -9.55 -6.49
C GLY A 403 -31.99 -10.18 -6.86
N LEU A 404 -31.43 -10.95 -5.93
CA LEU A 404 -30.13 -11.60 -6.12
C LEU A 404 -30.22 -13.10 -6.41
N GLY A 405 -31.38 -13.73 -6.21
CA GLY A 405 -31.58 -15.17 -6.40
C GLY A 405 -31.71 -15.95 -5.10
N ALA A 406 -32.06 -17.24 -5.19
CA ALA A 406 -32.35 -18.13 -4.06
C ALA A 406 -31.84 -19.56 -4.34
N PRO A 407 -31.50 -20.36 -3.32
CA PRO A 407 -31.49 -20.02 -1.90
C PRO A 407 -30.28 -19.14 -1.57
N ARG A 408 -30.38 -18.38 -0.48
CA ARG A 408 -29.24 -17.62 0.06
C ARG A 408 -28.68 -18.35 1.26
N ALA A 409 -27.37 -18.42 1.35
CA ALA A 409 -26.68 -18.94 2.51
C ALA A 409 -25.65 -17.92 2.98
N PHE A 410 -25.41 -17.88 4.28
CA PHE A 410 -24.56 -16.88 4.90
C PHE A 410 -23.57 -17.53 5.86
N PHE A 411 -22.37 -16.95 5.94
CA PHE A 411 -21.46 -17.24 7.03
C PHE A 411 -21.99 -16.60 8.33
N THR A 412 -22.39 -17.45 9.27
CA THR A 412 -23.15 -17.09 10.49
C THR A 412 -22.54 -15.93 11.29
N PRO A 413 -21.21 -15.87 11.52
CA PRO A 413 -20.63 -14.78 12.33
C PRO A 413 -20.79 -13.39 11.71
N LEU A 414 -20.69 -13.28 10.38
CA LEU A 414 -20.87 -12.00 9.68
C LEU A 414 -22.32 -11.53 9.76
N VAL A 415 -23.27 -12.47 9.75
CA VAL A 415 -24.69 -12.16 9.97
C VAL A 415 -24.92 -11.71 11.41
N ARG A 416 -24.33 -12.37 12.41
CA ARG A 416 -24.48 -11.96 13.83
C ARG A 416 -24.02 -10.52 14.07
N GLN A 417 -22.97 -10.10 13.37
CA GLN A 417 -22.48 -8.72 13.44
C GLN A 417 -23.37 -7.72 12.69
N THR A 418 -23.78 -8.07 11.47
CA THR A 418 -24.51 -7.13 10.59
C THR A 418 -25.98 -7.02 10.98
N THR A 419 -26.57 -8.15 11.34
CA THR A 419 -28.01 -8.40 11.58
C THR A 419 -28.91 -8.10 10.38
N PHE A 420 -29.92 -8.93 10.19
CA PHE A 420 -30.96 -8.67 9.20
C PHE A 420 -31.85 -7.48 9.65
N PRO A 421 -32.27 -6.60 8.74
CA PRO A 421 -33.34 -5.65 9.03
C PRO A 421 -34.62 -6.38 9.45
N ASN A 422 -35.29 -5.93 10.52
CA ASN A 422 -36.54 -6.53 10.99
C ASN A 422 -37.74 -6.14 10.09
N THR A 423 -37.76 -6.66 8.87
CA THR A 423 -38.81 -6.51 7.86
C THR A 423 -39.16 -7.89 7.28
N SER A 424 -40.22 -7.96 6.49
CA SER A 424 -40.62 -9.16 5.75
C SER A 424 -40.49 -9.00 4.23
N TYR A 425 -39.77 -7.97 3.79
CA TYR A 425 -39.45 -7.75 2.38
C TYR A 425 -38.13 -6.99 2.26
N GLY A 426 -37.18 -7.55 1.51
CA GLY A 426 -35.89 -6.92 1.18
C GLY A 426 -34.80 -7.07 2.25
N GLU A 427 -35.05 -7.81 3.33
CA GLU A 427 -34.06 -8.12 4.36
C GLU A 427 -32.86 -8.90 3.80
N ASP A 428 -33.11 -9.83 2.89
CA ASP A 428 -32.11 -10.63 2.18
C ASP A 428 -31.28 -9.78 1.21
N TYR A 429 -31.95 -8.88 0.49
CA TYR A 429 -31.33 -7.94 -0.43
C TYR A 429 -30.43 -6.96 0.31
N ALA A 430 -30.84 -6.46 1.48
CA ALA A 430 -30.01 -5.63 2.34
C ALA A 430 -28.70 -6.35 2.73
N MET A 431 -28.80 -7.62 3.14
CA MET A 431 -27.62 -8.43 3.48
C MET A 431 -26.70 -8.65 2.29
N GLY A 432 -27.27 -8.93 1.11
CA GLY A 432 -26.51 -9.07 -0.12
C GLY A 432 -25.72 -7.79 -0.47
N LEU A 433 -26.36 -6.61 -0.38
CA LEU A 433 -25.67 -5.34 -0.60
C LEU A 433 -24.52 -5.12 0.39
N ILE A 434 -24.78 -5.31 1.69
CA ILE A 434 -23.79 -5.12 2.76
C ILE A 434 -22.59 -6.05 2.59
N PHE A 435 -22.82 -7.33 2.26
CA PHE A 435 -21.74 -8.30 2.11
C PHE A 435 -20.94 -8.03 0.85
N SER A 436 -21.62 -7.75 -0.27
CA SER A 436 -21.01 -7.55 -1.58
C SER A 436 -20.05 -6.35 -1.67
N ARG A 437 -20.09 -5.42 -0.72
CA ARG A 437 -19.14 -4.28 -0.69
C ARG A 437 -17.78 -4.62 -0.06
N LYS A 438 -17.67 -5.74 0.67
CA LYS A 438 -16.46 -6.14 1.40
C LYS A 438 -15.98 -7.56 1.09
N TYR A 439 -16.90 -8.45 0.77
CA TYR A 439 -16.65 -9.88 0.64
C TYR A 439 -17.24 -10.40 -0.66
N ARG A 440 -16.62 -11.46 -1.18
CA ARG A 440 -17.16 -12.19 -2.32
C ARG A 440 -18.53 -12.80 -1.98
N ILE A 441 -19.48 -12.66 -2.89
CA ILE A 441 -20.69 -13.47 -2.94
C ILE A 441 -20.47 -14.56 -4.00
N GLY A 442 -20.56 -15.82 -3.59
CA GLY A 442 -20.43 -16.97 -4.46
C GLY A 442 -21.74 -17.34 -5.14
N ARG A 443 -21.65 -18.01 -6.29
CA ARG A 443 -22.79 -18.37 -7.13
C ARG A 443 -22.84 -19.86 -7.40
N ILE A 444 -24.05 -20.42 -7.44
CA ILE A 444 -24.33 -21.75 -7.98
C ILE A 444 -25.46 -21.60 -9.02
N TYR A 445 -25.12 -21.82 -10.29
CA TYR A 445 -26.03 -21.58 -11.42
C TYR A 445 -26.97 -22.76 -11.75
N ASP A 446 -26.74 -23.93 -11.12
CA ASP A 446 -27.64 -25.07 -11.24
C ASP A 446 -28.83 -24.95 -10.29
N GLU A 447 -29.93 -25.62 -10.63
CA GLU A 447 -31.13 -25.68 -9.80
C GLU A 447 -30.84 -26.30 -8.42
N LEU A 448 -31.02 -25.50 -7.36
CA LEU A 448 -30.91 -25.94 -5.97
C LEU A 448 -32.25 -25.93 -5.23
N TYR A 449 -33.24 -25.22 -5.77
CA TYR A 449 -34.39 -24.74 -5.01
C TYR A 449 -35.64 -24.67 -5.90
N LEU A 450 -36.77 -25.11 -5.35
CA LEU A 450 -38.07 -25.15 -6.01
C LEU A 450 -38.98 -24.11 -5.37
N CYS A 451 -39.20 -23.01 -6.08
CA CYS A 451 -40.08 -21.94 -5.63
C CYS A 451 -41.53 -22.26 -6.01
N ARG A 452 -42.37 -22.62 -5.04
CA ARG A 452 -43.76 -23.04 -5.26
C ARG A 452 -44.70 -21.84 -5.33
N ARG A 453 -45.55 -21.79 -6.36
CA ARG A 453 -46.64 -20.80 -6.52
C ARG A 453 -47.99 -21.46 -6.27
N TRP A 454 -48.77 -20.94 -5.31
CA TRP A 454 -50.14 -21.38 -5.04
C TRP A 454 -51.06 -20.21 -4.68
N GLY A 455 -52.38 -20.46 -4.59
CA GLY A 455 -53.44 -19.46 -4.41
C GLY A 455 -53.42 -18.65 -3.10
N GLY A 456 -52.34 -18.72 -2.32
CA GLY A 456 -52.08 -17.93 -1.11
C GLY A 456 -50.70 -17.27 -1.07
N ASN A 457 -49.88 -17.34 -2.13
CA ASN A 457 -48.64 -16.56 -2.21
C ASN A 457 -48.98 -15.07 -2.25
N SER A 458 -48.50 -14.32 -1.26
CA SER A 458 -48.76 -12.87 -1.10
C SER A 458 -48.29 -12.01 -2.27
N ASP A 459 -47.37 -12.52 -3.11
CA ASP A 459 -46.62 -11.71 -4.07
C ASP A 459 -47.10 -11.84 -5.52
N ALA A 460 -48.11 -12.67 -5.80
CA ALA A 460 -48.53 -12.96 -7.18
C ALA A 460 -49.41 -11.86 -7.82
N SER A 461 -50.02 -10.98 -7.01
CA SER A 461 -50.95 -9.92 -7.44
C SER A 461 -50.99 -8.73 -6.45
N LEU A 462 -49.87 -8.01 -6.28
CA LEU A 462 -49.81 -6.85 -5.38
C LEU A 462 -50.58 -5.64 -5.95
N SER A 463 -51.22 -4.84 -5.08
CA SER A 463 -51.73 -3.51 -5.46
C SER A 463 -50.57 -2.56 -5.79
N ILE A 464 -50.84 -1.50 -6.57
CA ILE A 464 -49.83 -0.51 -6.95
C ILE A 464 -49.21 0.14 -5.71
N GLU A 465 -50.02 0.43 -4.69
CA GLU A 465 -49.53 1.02 -3.43
C GLU A 465 -48.55 0.08 -2.71
N ARG A 466 -48.85 -1.23 -2.68
CA ARG A 466 -47.97 -2.21 -2.04
C ARG A 466 -46.67 -2.42 -2.84
N LEU A 467 -46.76 -2.44 -4.16
CA LEU A 467 -45.59 -2.50 -5.05
C LEU A 467 -44.69 -1.26 -4.86
N ASN A 468 -45.29 -0.07 -4.83
CA ASN A 468 -44.58 1.19 -4.60
C ASN A 468 -43.93 1.23 -3.22
N ALA A 469 -44.61 0.78 -2.18
CA ALA A 469 -44.03 0.67 -0.84
C ALA A 469 -42.80 -0.26 -0.81
N ASN A 470 -42.87 -1.39 -1.51
CA ASN A 470 -41.77 -2.34 -1.65
C ASN A 470 -40.59 -1.76 -2.43
N ASN A 471 -40.85 -1.07 -3.56
CA ASN A 471 -39.83 -0.43 -4.38
C ASN A 471 -39.15 0.73 -3.64
N LEU A 472 -39.93 1.59 -2.99
CA LEU A 472 -39.42 2.69 -2.16
C LEU A 472 -38.51 2.17 -1.04
N TYR A 473 -38.88 1.07 -0.38
CA TYR A 473 -38.04 0.48 0.65
C TYR A 473 -36.71 -0.05 0.09
N LYS A 474 -36.73 -0.79 -1.03
CA LYS A 474 -35.49 -1.28 -1.67
C LYS A 474 -34.62 -0.14 -2.18
N ASP A 475 -35.19 0.93 -2.71
CA ASP A 475 -34.44 2.13 -3.04
C ASP A 475 -33.77 2.73 -1.81
N ARG A 476 -34.41 2.71 -0.63
CA ARG A 476 -33.79 3.21 0.62
C ARG A 476 -32.62 2.34 1.04
N LEU A 477 -32.71 1.03 0.85
CA LEU A 477 -31.57 0.12 1.04
C LEU A 477 -30.40 0.50 0.10
N ARG A 478 -30.68 0.76 -1.17
CA ARG A 478 -29.68 1.21 -2.16
C ARG A 478 -29.08 2.57 -1.79
N THR A 479 -29.87 3.52 -1.32
CA THR A 479 -29.38 4.84 -0.86
C THR A 479 -28.41 4.69 0.31
N MET A 480 -28.78 3.87 1.31
CA MET A 480 -27.91 3.58 2.45
C MET A 480 -26.61 2.91 2.01
N GLU A 481 -26.68 1.98 1.07
CA GLU A 481 -25.52 1.29 0.53
C GLU A 481 -24.60 2.24 -0.27
N ILE A 482 -25.14 3.05 -1.17
CA ILE A 482 -24.38 4.05 -1.93
C ILE A 482 -23.66 5.01 -0.97
N SER A 483 -24.37 5.48 0.07
CA SER A 483 -23.78 6.34 1.10
C SER A 483 -22.63 5.65 1.84
N ALA A 484 -22.79 4.38 2.21
CA ALA A 484 -21.74 3.61 2.87
C ALA A 484 -20.50 3.44 1.98
N ARG A 485 -20.67 3.16 0.67
CA ARG A 485 -19.56 3.05 -0.29
C ARG A 485 -18.79 4.36 -0.46
N LYS A 486 -19.49 5.49 -0.54
CA LYS A 486 -18.86 6.83 -0.61
C LYS A 486 -18.00 7.14 0.62
N LEU A 487 -18.50 6.82 1.82
CA LEU A 487 -17.75 7.03 3.06
C LEU A 487 -16.48 6.15 3.11
N LEU A 488 -16.58 4.90 2.66
CA LEU A 488 -15.42 3.99 2.55
C LEU A 488 -14.36 4.55 1.57
N GLY A 489 -14.79 5.04 0.40
CA GLY A 489 -13.89 5.66 -0.58
C GLY A 489 -13.18 6.92 -0.08
N GLN A 490 -13.75 7.61 0.91
CA GLN A 490 -13.17 8.80 1.55
C GLN A 490 -12.25 8.47 2.74
N GLY A 491 -11.94 7.20 3.00
CA GLY A 491 -11.09 6.78 4.12
C GLY A 491 -11.72 6.98 5.50
N ARG A 492 -13.02 7.32 5.57
CA ARG A 492 -13.76 7.39 6.83
C ARG A 492 -14.09 5.97 7.24
N ALA A 493 -13.26 5.43 8.13
CA ALA A 493 -13.38 4.08 8.66
C ALA A 493 -14.83 3.80 9.08
N ASP A 494 -15.31 2.63 8.65
CA ASP A 494 -16.55 2.02 9.11
C ASP A 494 -16.58 2.06 10.65
N ILE A 495 -17.73 2.44 11.23
CA ILE A 495 -17.93 2.58 12.69
C ILE A 495 -17.63 1.25 13.43
N ALA A 496 -17.56 0.14 12.70
CA ALA A 496 -16.93 -1.09 13.13
C ALA A 496 -15.61 -1.30 12.37
N ALA A 497 -14.46 -0.89 12.93
CA ALA A 497 -13.17 -1.38 12.45
C ALA A 497 -13.13 -2.92 12.62
N ASP A 498 -13.39 -3.60 11.51
CA ASP A 498 -13.93 -4.95 11.38
C ASP A 498 -12.82 -5.96 11.11
N ASN A 499 -12.40 -6.71 12.13
CA ASN A 499 -11.54 -7.89 11.95
C ASN A 499 -12.10 -9.10 12.71
N SER A 500 -11.84 -10.31 12.21
CA SER A 500 -12.40 -11.56 12.76
C SER A 500 -12.05 -11.76 14.23
N LEU A 501 -10.89 -11.27 14.66
CA LEU A 501 -10.43 -11.32 16.04
C LEU A 501 -11.32 -10.48 16.99
N MET A 502 -11.73 -9.28 16.57
CA MET A 502 -12.65 -8.45 17.35
C MET A 502 -14.08 -9.00 17.38
N ARG A 503 -14.55 -9.63 16.29
CA ARG A 503 -15.84 -10.34 16.31
C ARG A 503 -15.85 -11.48 17.30
N PHE A 504 -14.80 -12.32 17.28
CA PHE A 504 -14.58 -13.38 18.25
C PHE A 504 -14.57 -12.83 19.69
N PHE A 505 -13.81 -11.75 19.94
CA PHE A 505 -13.73 -11.10 21.25
C PHE A 505 -15.10 -10.62 21.75
N ASN A 506 -15.85 -9.88 20.92
CA ASN A 506 -17.17 -9.37 21.30
C ASN A 506 -18.16 -10.50 21.55
N ARG A 507 -18.18 -11.53 20.70
CA ARG A 507 -19.04 -12.71 20.88
C ARG A 507 -18.74 -13.45 22.18
N GLN A 508 -17.46 -13.56 22.54
CA GLN A 508 -17.07 -14.17 23.81
C GLN A 508 -17.62 -13.38 25.00
N LEU A 509 -17.53 -12.05 24.96
CA LEU A 509 -18.08 -11.21 26.03
C LEU A 509 -19.60 -11.27 26.08
N GLU A 510 -20.31 -11.38 24.96
CA GLU A 510 -21.77 -11.59 24.92
C GLU A 510 -22.22 -12.89 25.60
N LYS A 511 -21.35 -13.90 25.65
CA LYS A 511 -21.70 -15.23 26.17
C LYS A 511 -21.14 -15.51 27.55
N TRP A 512 -20.07 -14.82 27.94
CA TRP A 512 -19.40 -15.07 29.20
C TRP A 512 -19.54 -13.86 30.14
N ASP A 513 -20.60 -13.87 30.96
CA ASP A 513 -20.96 -12.75 31.83
C ASP A 513 -19.85 -12.38 32.83
N ASP A 514 -19.16 -13.38 33.40
CA ASP A 514 -18.03 -13.16 34.32
C ASP A 514 -16.87 -12.42 33.64
N ALA A 515 -16.50 -12.82 32.42
CA ALA A 515 -15.49 -12.11 31.65
C ALA A 515 -15.96 -10.69 31.31
N ARG A 516 -17.21 -10.53 30.85
CA ARG A 516 -17.79 -9.21 30.55
C ARG A 516 -17.74 -8.27 31.75
N ALA A 517 -18.12 -8.77 32.94
CA ALA A 517 -18.08 -8.00 34.18
C ALA A 517 -16.66 -7.50 34.51
N ARG A 518 -15.63 -8.34 34.29
CA ARG A 518 -14.23 -7.96 34.52
C ARG A 518 -13.72 -6.96 33.49
N TYR A 519 -14.13 -7.06 32.23
CA TYR A 519 -13.82 -6.03 31.21
C TYR A 519 -14.53 -4.70 31.51
N HIS A 520 -15.77 -4.72 31.98
CA HIS A 520 -16.44 -3.51 32.49
C HIS A 520 -15.71 -2.92 33.70
N GLY A 521 -15.25 -3.76 34.63
CA GLY A 521 -14.41 -3.32 35.75
C GLY A 521 -13.11 -2.65 35.28
N LEU A 522 -12.46 -3.19 34.24
CA LEU A 522 -11.27 -2.59 33.63
C LEU A 522 -11.53 -1.18 33.07
N GLN A 523 -12.72 -0.91 32.52
CA GLN A 523 -13.05 0.45 32.05
C GLN A 523 -13.12 1.48 33.18
N GLN A 524 -13.26 1.02 34.44
CA GLN A 524 -13.37 1.87 35.63
C GLN A 524 -12.08 1.93 36.44
N VAL A 525 -10.99 1.26 36.00
CA VAL A 525 -9.73 1.31 36.73
C VAL A 525 -9.09 2.69 36.69
N ARG A 526 -8.39 3.05 37.77
CA ARG A 526 -7.66 4.32 37.88
C ARG A 526 -6.25 4.14 37.32
N THR A 527 -5.79 5.12 36.55
CA THR A 527 -4.41 5.18 36.04
C THR A 527 -3.73 6.48 36.45
N ARG A 528 -2.41 6.45 36.64
CA ARG A 528 -1.57 7.62 36.92
C ARG A 528 -0.23 7.50 36.22
N GLU A 529 0.21 8.58 35.58
CA GLU A 529 1.53 8.67 34.96
C GLU A 529 2.58 9.14 35.98
N LEU A 530 3.75 8.49 35.94
CA LEU A 530 4.92 8.82 36.75
C LEU A 530 6.10 9.14 35.83
N ALA A 531 6.58 10.37 35.86
CA ALA A 531 7.76 10.80 35.13
C ALA A 531 9.03 10.28 35.80
N CYS A 532 9.81 9.49 35.08
CA CYS A 532 11.02 8.81 35.53
C CYS A 532 12.20 9.21 34.64
N GLY A 533 12.65 10.47 34.75
CA GLY A 533 13.59 11.08 33.81
C GLY A 533 12.92 11.32 32.46
N ASP A 534 13.53 10.82 31.38
CA ASP A 534 12.99 10.88 30.01
C ASP A 534 11.95 9.79 29.71
N ASN A 535 11.68 8.90 30.68
CA ASN A 535 10.73 7.78 30.52
C ASN A 535 9.46 8.03 31.35
N THR A 536 8.34 7.49 30.87
CA THR A 536 7.06 7.51 31.59
C THR A 536 6.68 6.10 32.04
N ILE A 537 6.28 5.94 33.31
CA ILE A 537 5.61 4.73 33.79
C ILE A 537 4.13 5.05 34.00
N LEU A 538 3.25 4.21 33.45
CA LEU A 538 1.82 4.26 33.70
C LEU A 538 1.47 3.25 34.78
N VAL A 539 1.04 3.71 35.95
CA VAL A 539 0.57 2.84 37.03
C VAL A 539 -0.94 2.63 36.89
N GLN A 540 -1.39 1.37 36.95
CA GLN A 540 -2.81 0.99 36.84
C GLN A 540 -3.28 0.29 38.12
N HIS A 541 -4.26 0.86 38.81
CA HIS A 541 -4.92 0.21 39.94
C HIS A 541 -5.99 -0.77 39.46
N ASN A 542 -5.69 -2.06 39.47
CA ASN A 542 -6.57 -3.11 38.98
C ASN A 542 -6.80 -4.21 40.04
N PRO A 543 -7.83 -4.06 40.90
CA PRO A 543 -8.13 -5.01 41.97
C PRO A 543 -8.39 -6.44 41.50
N ALA A 544 -8.93 -6.62 40.29
CA ALA A 544 -9.23 -7.95 39.75
C ALA A 544 -7.96 -8.80 39.55
N ARG A 545 -6.78 -8.16 39.50
CA ARG A 545 -5.50 -8.84 39.36
C ARG A 545 -4.98 -9.48 40.65
N ILE A 546 -5.62 -9.24 41.81
CA ILE A 546 -5.19 -9.84 43.08
C ILE A 546 -5.17 -11.37 43.03
N VAL A 547 -6.10 -11.98 42.28
CA VAL A 547 -6.20 -13.45 42.11
C VAL A 547 -4.95 -14.03 41.44
N SER A 548 -4.36 -13.29 40.49
CA SER A 548 -3.15 -13.72 39.78
C SER A 548 -1.90 -13.29 40.53
N THR A 549 -1.81 -12.04 40.97
CA THR A 549 -0.63 -11.49 41.65
C THR A 549 -0.40 -12.10 43.04
N GLY A 550 -1.47 -12.48 43.75
CA GLY A 550 -1.42 -13.09 45.08
C GLY A 550 -1.44 -14.62 45.09
N ALA A 551 -1.43 -15.27 43.91
CA ALA A 551 -1.48 -16.73 43.83
C ALA A 551 -0.23 -17.38 44.46
N ASP A 552 -0.44 -18.50 45.18
CA ASP A 552 0.64 -19.34 45.69
C ASP A 552 1.34 -20.07 44.54
N ILE A 553 2.64 -19.83 44.42
CA ILE A 553 3.53 -20.36 43.37
C ILE A 553 4.49 -21.43 43.90
N SER A 554 4.25 -21.96 45.10
CA SER A 554 5.03 -23.07 45.63
C SER A 554 4.94 -24.30 44.72
N LYS A 555 6.02 -25.08 44.59
CA LYS A 555 6.04 -26.31 43.76
C LYS A 555 4.87 -27.25 44.10
N LYS A 556 4.45 -27.29 45.37
CA LYS A 556 3.31 -28.08 45.86
C LYS A 556 1.97 -27.51 45.37
N ALA A 557 1.78 -26.19 45.40
CA ALA A 557 0.57 -25.54 44.91
C ALA A 557 0.44 -25.66 43.38
N ILE A 558 1.54 -25.49 42.64
CA ILE A 558 1.57 -25.64 41.18
C ILE A 558 1.27 -27.10 40.76
N ALA A 559 1.88 -28.10 41.40
CA ALA A 559 1.62 -29.50 41.05
C ALA A 559 0.18 -29.97 41.36
N GLY A 560 -0.52 -29.28 42.28
CA GLY A 560 -1.88 -29.63 42.69
C GLY A 560 -3.00 -28.91 41.92
N ARG A 561 -2.68 -27.91 41.09
CA ARG A 561 -3.69 -27.13 40.34
C ARG A 561 -4.00 -27.77 38.99
N GLN A 562 -5.27 -27.81 38.61
CA GLN A 562 -5.65 -28.16 37.24
C GLN A 562 -5.30 -27.01 36.30
N CYS A 563 -4.69 -27.32 35.16
CA CYS A 563 -4.31 -26.31 34.17
C CYS A 563 -5.56 -25.78 33.45
N PHE A 564 -5.91 -24.52 33.71
CA PHE A 564 -7.09 -23.84 33.16
C PHE A 564 -6.98 -23.47 31.67
N LEU A 565 -5.81 -23.70 31.04
CA LEU A 565 -5.58 -23.50 29.61
C LEU A 565 -5.77 -24.80 28.80
N CYS A 566 -5.92 -25.95 29.47
CA CYS A 566 -6.27 -27.22 28.84
C CYS A 566 -7.77 -27.29 28.55
N ARG A 567 -8.13 -27.78 27.36
CA ARG A 567 -9.53 -27.83 26.86
C ARG A 567 -10.51 -28.42 27.90
N GLU A 568 -10.11 -29.48 28.57
CA GLU A 568 -10.94 -30.22 29.54
C GLU A 568 -11.26 -29.43 30.82
N ASN A 569 -10.45 -28.40 31.14
CA ASN A 569 -10.60 -27.59 32.35
C ASN A 569 -11.03 -26.15 32.04
N MET A 570 -11.29 -25.79 30.77
CA MET A 570 -11.79 -24.46 30.43
C MET A 570 -13.27 -24.34 30.85
N PRO A 571 -13.72 -23.13 31.25
CA PRO A 571 -15.14 -22.86 31.45
C PRO A 571 -15.96 -23.21 30.21
N GLU A 572 -17.17 -23.75 30.39
CA GLU A 572 -18.04 -24.17 29.29
C GLU A 572 -18.40 -23.00 28.36
N GLU A 573 -18.49 -21.78 28.91
CA GLU A 573 -18.81 -20.56 28.18
C GLU A 573 -17.63 -20.01 27.37
N GLN A 574 -16.39 -20.47 27.65
CA GLN A 574 -15.18 -19.97 26.98
C GLN A 574 -14.97 -20.66 25.63
N PHE A 575 -15.13 -19.91 24.56
CA PHE A 575 -14.84 -20.33 23.20
C PHE A 575 -13.35 -20.19 22.88
N ALA A 576 -12.92 -20.97 21.88
CA ALA A 576 -11.61 -20.87 21.30
C ALA A 576 -11.72 -20.53 19.81
N LYS A 577 -10.84 -19.65 19.36
CA LYS A 577 -10.58 -19.43 17.93
C LYS A 577 -9.32 -20.20 17.56
N SER A 578 -9.37 -21.02 16.50
CA SER A 578 -8.17 -21.71 16.05
C SER A 578 -7.23 -20.72 15.35
N MET A 579 -5.95 -20.74 15.70
CA MET A 579 -4.92 -20.00 14.97
C MET A 579 -4.33 -20.89 13.87
N ASP A 580 -3.84 -22.06 14.27
CA ASP A 580 -3.27 -23.09 13.41
C ASP A 580 -3.41 -24.47 14.10
N ASP A 581 -2.65 -25.48 13.66
CA ASP A 581 -2.68 -26.83 14.25
C ASP A 581 -2.08 -26.90 15.66
N ASN A 582 -1.27 -25.91 16.06
CA ASN A 582 -0.53 -25.86 17.31
C ASN A 582 -1.16 -24.92 18.34
N PHE A 583 -1.73 -23.79 17.95
CA PHE A 583 -2.20 -22.73 18.85
C PHE A 583 -3.69 -22.44 18.71
N ARG A 584 -4.27 -21.98 19.82
CA ARG A 584 -5.65 -21.45 19.89
C ARG A 584 -5.62 -20.07 20.53
N ILE A 585 -6.58 -19.22 20.21
CA ILE A 585 -6.76 -17.89 20.79
C ILE A 585 -7.96 -17.93 21.73
N LEU A 586 -7.76 -17.46 22.95
CA LEU A 586 -8.77 -17.34 24.00
C LEU A 586 -8.85 -15.88 24.45
N VAL A 587 -10.04 -15.38 24.75
CA VAL A 587 -10.17 -14.10 25.48
C VAL A 587 -9.63 -14.29 26.90
N ASN A 588 -8.76 -13.39 27.35
CA ASN A 588 -8.19 -13.46 28.69
C ASN A 588 -9.22 -12.97 29.72
N PRO A 589 -9.70 -13.83 30.63
CA PRO A 589 -10.74 -13.44 31.59
C PRO A 589 -10.21 -12.54 32.72
N PHE A 590 -8.91 -12.25 32.79
CA PHE A 590 -8.33 -11.33 33.78
C PHE A 590 -7.58 -10.19 33.06
N PRO A 591 -8.33 -9.27 32.43
CA PRO A 591 -7.76 -8.33 31.49
C PRO A 591 -6.93 -7.24 32.17
N ILE A 592 -5.96 -6.73 31.41
CA ILE A 592 -5.08 -5.61 31.76
C ILE A 592 -5.19 -4.55 30.66
N LEU A 593 -5.27 -5.02 29.40
CA LEU A 593 -5.54 -4.23 28.22
C LEU A 593 -7.04 -4.31 27.84
N PRO A 594 -7.62 -3.27 27.23
CA PRO A 594 -9.03 -3.25 26.84
C PRO A 594 -9.45 -4.37 25.88
N VAL A 595 -8.51 -4.88 25.10
CA VAL A 595 -8.61 -6.15 24.37
C VAL A 595 -7.41 -6.98 24.79
N HIS A 596 -7.63 -8.20 25.27
CA HIS A 596 -6.58 -9.05 25.83
C HIS A 596 -6.89 -10.52 25.55
N PHE A 597 -5.94 -11.21 24.94
CA PHE A 597 -5.99 -12.61 24.58
C PHE A 597 -4.91 -13.42 25.29
N THR A 598 -5.22 -14.69 25.54
CA THR A 598 -4.25 -15.74 25.87
C THR A 598 -4.19 -16.71 24.70
N ILE A 599 -3.01 -17.03 24.21
CA ILE A 599 -2.79 -17.85 23.02
C ILE A 599 -2.02 -19.11 23.42
N PRO A 600 -2.69 -20.11 24.04
CA PRO A 600 -2.02 -21.32 24.49
C PRO A 600 -1.81 -22.32 23.36
N LYS A 601 -0.76 -23.11 23.47
CA LYS A 601 -0.55 -24.31 22.65
C LYS A 601 -1.70 -25.28 22.90
N LYS A 602 -2.14 -26.02 21.89
CA LYS A 602 -3.27 -26.95 22.00
C LYS A 602 -2.91 -28.15 22.88
N ARG A 603 -1.67 -28.62 22.81
CA ARG A 603 -1.08 -29.63 23.70
C ARG A 603 -0.56 -28.98 24.97
N HIS A 604 -0.68 -29.69 26.09
CA HIS A 604 -0.12 -29.26 27.37
C HIS A 604 1.39 -29.51 27.36
N GLU A 605 2.16 -28.44 27.26
CA GLU A 605 3.63 -28.44 27.28
C GLU A 605 4.11 -27.34 28.21
N PRO A 606 5.21 -27.51 28.96
CA PRO A 606 5.77 -26.44 29.79
C PRO A 606 6.07 -25.18 28.98
N GLN A 607 6.03 -24.02 29.63
CA GLN A 607 6.39 -22.74 29.02
C GLN A 607 7.85 -22.77 28.53
N ASP A 608 8.08 -22.56 27.23
CA ASP A 608 9.40 -22.55 26.57
C ASP A 608 9.35 -21.72 25.28
N ILE A 609 10.15 -20.66 25.20
CA ILE A 609 10.15 -19.74 24.06
C ILE A 609 10.98 -20.24 22.87
N ARG A 610 12.05 -21.01 23.08
CA ARG A 610 13.10 -21.25 22.06
C ARG A 610 12.49 -21.82 20.77
N GLY A 611 11.78 -22.94 20.90
CA GLY A 611 11.11 -23.59 19.76
C GLY A 611 9.83 -22.91 19.26
N ASN A 612 9.39 -21.82 19.89
CA ASN A 612 8.11 -21.17 19.59
C ASN A 612 8.26 -19.68 19.24
N TYR A 613 9.47 -19.09 19.28
CA TYR A 613 9.66 -17.65 19.08
C TYR A 613 9.13 -17.16 17.73
N GLY A 614 9.35 -17.93 16.66
CA GLY A 614 8.84 -17.61 15.32
C GLY A 614 7.32 -17.45 15.25
N GLU A 615 6.57 -18.08 16.16
CA GLU A 615 5.11 -17.96 16.22
C GLU A 615 4.62 -16.57 16.58
N ILE A 616 5.46 -15.75 17.23
CA ILE A 616 5.18 -14.33 17.44
C ILE A 616 4.95 -13.63 16.09
N TYR A 617 5.78 -13.93 15.09
CA TYR A 617 5.64 -13.36 13.74
C TYR A 617 4.43 -13.93 13.01
N SER A 618 4.11 -15.21 13.19
CA SER A 618 2.86 -15.82 12.68
C SER A 618 1.63 -15.09 13.22
N ILE A 619 1.59 -14.80 14.52
CA ILE A 619 0.50 -14.05 15.17
C ILE A 619 0.41 -12.63 14.60
N LEU A 620 1.53 -11.91 14.52
CA LEU A 620 1.59 -10.52 14.04
C LEU A 620 1.29 -10.37 12.55
N THR A 621 1.56 -11.41 11.76
CA THR A 621 1.17 -11.48 10.34
C THR A 621 -0.35 -11.64 10.21
N ALA A 622 -0.94 -12.53 11.01
CA ALA A 622 -2.38 -12.74 11.01
C ALA A 622 -3.16 -11.57 11.63
N TYR A 623 -2.60 -10.89 12.62
CA TYR A 623 -3.25 -9.83 13.40
C TYR A 623 -2.30 -8.63 13.63
N PRO A 624 -2.00 -7.82 12.59
CA PRO A 624 -0.98 -6.77 12.67
C PRO A 624 -1.30 -5.62 13.64
N THR A 625 -2.54 -5.53 14.11
CA THR A 625 -2.99 -4.48 15.04
C THR A 625 -2.77 -4.82 16.52
N VAL A 626 -2.36 -6.05 16.86
CA VAL A 626 -2.13 -6.45 18.24
C VAL A 626 -0.65 -6.33 18.61
N THR A 627 -0.40 -6.17 19.90
CA THR A 627 0.94 -6.36 20.48
C THR A 627 0.97 -7.73 21.14
N VAL A 628 1.94 -8.56 20.74
CA VAL A 628 2.18 -9.89 21.31
C VAL A 628 3.20 -9.78 22.42
N PHE A 629 3.01 -10.52 23.49
CA PHE A 629 3.95 -10.54 24.61
C PHE A 629 4.04 -11.92 25.25
N TYR A 630 5.21 -12.17 25.82
CA TYR A 630 5.55 -13.43 26.46
C TYR A 630 6.19 -13.19 27.83
N ASN A 631 5.79 -14.02 28.78
CA ASN A 631 6.38 -14.10 30.10
C ASN A 631 7.08 -15.45 30.23
N GLY A 632 8.39 -15.46 30.49
CA GLY A 632 9.09 -16.69 30.79
C GLY A 632 8.54 -17.40 32.05
N PRO A 633 8.89 -18.69 32.27
CA PRO A 633 8.35 -19.52 33.35
C PRO A 633 8.45 -18.89 34.75
N ARG A 634 9.48 -18.05 34.97
CA ARG A 634 9.73 -17.38 36.25
C ARG A 634 9.63 -15.86 36.13
N CYS A 635 8.78 -15.36 35.24
CA CYS A 635 8.59 -13.93 35.01
C CYS A 635 7.12 -13.55 35.21
N GLY A 636 6.84 -12.67 36.16
CA GLY A 636 5.47 -12.21 36.46
C GLY A 636 4.59 -13.26 37.16
N ALA A 637 3.27 -13.11 37.00
CA ALA A 637 2.25 -13.98 37.60
C ALA A 637 1.72 -15.05 36.63
N SER A 638 2.53 -15.46 35.66
CA SER A 638 2.18 -16.39 34.57
C SER A 638 1.83 -17.79 35.09
N ALA A 639 1.18 -18.58 34.23
CA ALA A 639 0.97 -20.01 34.42
C ALA A 639 2.12 -20.78 33.74
N PRO A 640 3.25 -21.05 34.43
CA PRO A 640 4.44 -21.65 33.81
C PRO A 640 4.28 -23.09 33.33
N ASP A 641 3.17 -23.72 33.67
CA ASP A 641 2.85 -25.12 33.37
C ASP A 641 2.25 -25.33 31.97
N HIS A 642 1.93 -24.26 31.22
CA HIS A 642 1.39 -24.42 29.86
C HIS A 642 1.91 -23.31 28.93
N MET A 643 2.62 -23.70 27.88
CA MET A 643 3.11 -22.83 26.82
C MET A 643 2.02 -21.93 26.23
N HIS A 644 2.15 -20.62 26.41
CA HIS A 644 1.22 -19.63 25.87
C HIS A 644 1.90 -18.29 25.60
N PHE A 645 1.41 -17.62 24.57
CA PHE A 645 1.59 -16.18 24.37
C PHE A 645 0.41 -15.41 24.96
N GLN A 646 0.58 -14.11 25.09
CA GLN A 646 -0.52 -13.18 25.33
C GLN A 646 -0.49 -12.11 24.24
N ALA A 647 -1.64 -11.52 23.95
CA ALA A 647 -1.72 -10.44 22.98
C ALA A 647 -2.79 -9.44 23.40
N GLY A 648 -2.69 -8.19 22.97
CA GLY A 648 -3.72 -7.20 23.27
C GLY A 648 -3.62 -5.94 22.44
N SER A 649 -4.46 -4.95 22.78
CA SER A 649 -4.49 -3.68 22.07
C SER A 649 -3.14 -2.97 22.09
N GLY A 650 -2.54 -2.73 20.91
CA GLY A 650 -1.29 -1.99 20.76
C GLY A 650 -1.43 -0.49 21.01
N GLY A 651 -0.29 0.22 21.07
CA GLY A 651 -0.23 1.69 21.20
C GLY A 651 -0.67 2.24 22.57
N ARG A 652 -0.66 1.39 23.61
CA ARG A 652 -1.03 1.77 24.99
C ARG A 652 0.08 1.54 26.01
N LEU A 653 1.25 1.07 25.58
CA LEU A 653 2.37 0.80 26.47
C LEU A 653 3.38 1.94 26.36
N PRO A 654 3.91 2.46 27.49
CA PRO A 654 4.89 3.53 27.45
C PRO A 654 6.10 3.23 26.56
N LEU A 655 6.62 2.00 26.59
CA LEU A 655 7.71 1.59 25.70
C LEU A 655 7.34 1.73 24.21
N THR A 656 6.14 1.30 23.81
CA THR A 656 5.69 1.43 22.41
C THR A 656 5.40 2.89 22.03
N ASN A 657 4.94 3.72 22.98
CA ASN A 657 4.65 5.13 22.74
C ASN A 657 5.95 5.94 22.56
N ASP A 658 6.99 5.58 23.31
CA ASP A 658 8.31 6.21 23.24
C ASP A 658 9.19 5.60 22.13
N TRP A 659 8.68 4.64 21.36
CA TRP A 659 9.47 3.87 20.39
C TRP A 659 10.20 4.76 19.37
N GLN A 660 9.59 5.85 18.91
CA GLN A 660 10.23 6.78 17.98
C GLN A 660 11.47 7.45 18.57
N ARG A 661 11.48 7.71 19.89
CA ARG A 661 12.64 8.24 20.61
C ARG A 661 13.67 7.13 20.84
N LEU A 662 13.21 5.98 21.34
CA LEU A 662 14.07 4.84 21.70
C LEU A 662 14.80 4.25 20.49
N SER A 663 14.12 4.16 19.34
CA SER A 663 14.68 3.59 18.10
C SER A 663 15.84 4.42 17.51
N ARG A 664 15.92 5.72 17.79
CA ARG A 664 17.01 6.61 17.33
C ARG A 664 18.34 6.38 18.04
N ALA A 665 18.31 5.75 19.22
CA ALA A 665 19.48 5.54 20.08
C ALA A 665 19.84 4.05 20.22
N LEU A 666 19.39 3.20 19.29
CA LEU A 666 19.76 1.80 19.27
C LEU A 666 21.24 1.63 18.90
N ARG A 667 21.94 0.77 19.63
CA ARG A 667 23.30 0.33 19.29
C ARG A 667 23.19 -1.03 18.57
N PRO A 668 23.42 -1.12 17.26
CA PRO A 668 23.47 -2.41 16.57
C PRO A 668 24.50 -3.35 17.20
N LEU A 669 24.17 -4.63 17.33
CA LEU A 669 25.05 -5.69 17.84
C LEU A 669 25.31 -6.76 16.78
N LEU A 670 24.28 -7.18 16.04
CA LEU A 670 24.40 -8.08 14.89
C LEU A 670 23.47 -7.56 13.79
N THR A 671 23.95 -7.54 12.56
CA THR A 671 23.16 -7.07 11.40
C THR A 671 23.24 -8.12 10.31
N CYS A 672 22.10 -8.66 9.89
CA CYS A 672 22.02 -9.54 8.72
C CYS A 672 21.93 -8.73 7.42
N ASP A 673 21.18 -7.63 7.44
CA ASP A 673 21.05 -6.65 6.35
C ASP A 673 20.38 -5.36 6.88
N ASP A 674 20.10 -4.40 5.98
CA ASP A 674 19.59 -3.08 6.35
C ASP A 674 18.20 -3.10 7.05
N ASN A 675 17.43 -4.20 6.91
CA ASN A 675 16.11 -4.36 7.53
C ASN A 675 16.10 -5.36 8.70
N ASN A 676 17.17 -6.15 8.88
CA ASN A 676 17.24 -7.27 9.80
C ASN A 676 18.44 -7.12 10.76
N MET A 677 18.18 -6.72 12.01
CA MET A 677 19.21 -6.49 13.01
C MET A 677 18.79 -6.85 14.43
N LEU A 678 19.78 -7.24 15.22
CA LEU A 678 19.76 -7.28 16.68
C LEU A 678 20.51 -6.07 17.22
N ALA A 679 19.87 -5.29 18.09
CA ALA A 679 20.43 -4.07 18.68
C ALA A 679 20.22 -4.01 20.20
N LEU A 680 21.05 -3.25 20.89
CA LEU A 680 20.89 -2.90 22.31
C LEU A 680 20.15 -1.58 22.44
N MET A 681 19.13 -1.56 23.31
CA MET A 681 18.40 -0.38 23.74
C MET A 681 18.76 -0.06 25.20
N THR A 682 19.31 1.14 25.45
CA THR A 682 19.66 1.63 26.79
C THR A 682 18.85 2.86 27.23
N GLY A 683 18.08 3.47 26.32
CA GLY A 683 17.30 4.68 26.58
C GLY A 683 16.00 4.50 27.38
N PHE A 684 15.69 3.26 27.77
CA PHE A 684 14.53 2.90 28.59
C PHE A 684 14.94 2.60 30.05
N ILE A 685 13.98 2.35 30.94
CA ILE A 685 14.21 2.21 32.40
C ILE A 685 15.20 1.10 32.73
N CYS A 686 15.13 -0.02 32.02
CA CYS A 686 16.13 -1.07 32.03
C CYS A 686 16.62 -1.35 30.60
N PRO A 687 17.88 -1.76 30.42
CA PRO A 687 18.39 -2.15 29.11
C PRO A 687 17.61 -3.35 28.55
N ALA A 688 17.47 -3.40 27.24
CA ALA A 688 16.81 -4.50 26.53
C ALA A 688 17.44 -4.71 25.15
N PHE A 689 17.25 -5.90 24.58
CA PHE A 689 17.64 -6.21 23.21
C PHE A 689 16.45 -6.03 22.28
N VAL A 690 16.71 -5.56 21.07
CA VAL A 690 15.71 -5.30 20.05
C VAL A 690 16.06 -6.09 18.81
N ILE A 691 15.12 -6.87 18.31
CA ILE A 691 15.18 -7.45 16.98
C ILE A 691 14.23 -6.65 16.08
N LYS A 692 14.79 -6.02 15.04
CA LYS A 692 14.04 -5.41 13.94
C LYS A 692 14.21 -6.30 12.72
N THR A 693 13.12 -6.69 12.09
CA THR A 693 13.16 -7.67 10.99
C THR A 693 11.95 -7.53 10.07
N ASP A 694 12.12 -7.71 8.77
CA ASP A 694 11.02 -7.90 7.81
C ASP A 694 10.89 -9.37 7.35
N ASP A 695 11.74 -10.26 7.88
CA ASP A 695 11.82 -11.68 7.56
C ASP A 695 11.79 -12.52 8.85
N ALA A 696 10.68 -13.20 9.08
CA ALA A 696 10.45 -14.01 10.28
C ALA A 696 11.55 -15.07 10.52
N ALA A 697 12.15 -15.63 9.47
CA ALA A 697 13.21 -16.62 9.60
C ALA A 697 14.51 -15.99 10.11
N LYS A 698 14.87 -14.81 9.57
CA LYS A 698 16.05 -14.05 10.05
C LYS A 698 15.85 -13.53 11.46
N GLY A 699 14.67 -13.00 11.77
CA GLY A 699 14.31 -12.59 13.13
C GLY A 699 14.45 -13.74 14.14
N THR A 700 13.98 -14.94 13.77
CA THR A 700 14.12 -16.15 14.60
C THR A 700 15.58 -16.55 14.78
N ALA A 701 16.39 -16.51 13.72
CA ALA A 701 17.81 -16.80 13.82
C ALA A 701 18.55 -15.82 14.74
N LEU A 702 18.26 -14.51 14.63
CA LEU A 702 18.81 -13.49 15.53
C LEU A 702 18.42 -13.72 16.99
N PHE A 703 17.18 -14.17 17.23
CA PHE A 703 16.73 -14.51 18.57
C PHE A 703 17.44 -15.74 19.13
N GLU A 704 17.64 -16.81 18.34
CA GLU A 704 18.40 -17.99 18.76
C GLU A 704 19.83 -17.62 19.16
N THR A 705 20.49 -16.76 18.38
CA THR A 705 21.83 -16.25 18.71
C THR A 705 21.84 -15.45 20.00
N LEU A 706 20.84 -14.58 20.22
CA LEU A 706 20.66 -13.87 21.48
C LEU A 706 20.39 -14.83 22.64
N TYR A 707 19.57 -15.85 22.43
CA TYR A 707 19.20 -16.85 23.42
C TYR A 707 20.44 -17.60 23.93
N ASP A 708 21.29 -18.07 23.03
CA ASP A 708 22.52 -18.78 23.38
C ASP A 708 23.59 -17.89 24.04
N ALA A 709 23.53 -16.57 23.82
CA ALA A 709 24.42 -15.61 24.46
C ALA A 709 23.95 -15.19 25.87
N MET A 710 22.66 -15.34 26.18
CA MET A 710 22.12 -15.01 27.50
C MET A 710 22.55 -16.07 28.54
N PRO A 711 22.76 -15.67 29.81
CA PRO A 711 23.17 -16.63 30.83
C PRO A 711 22.02 -17.56 31.22
N ASP A 712 22.35 -18.85 31.38
CA ASP A 712 21.42 -19.89 31.85
C ASP A 712 20.82 -19.55 33.23
N ASP A 713 19.51 -19.74 33.38
CA ASP A 713 18.89 -19.82 34.71
C ASP A 713 19.19 -21.19 35.31
N LYS A 714 20.07 -21.24 36.32
CA LYS A 714 20.50 -22.48 36.99
C LYS A 714 19.34 -23.30 37.57
N ASP A 715 18.19 -22.67 37.82
CA ASP A 715 16.98 -23.28 38.38
C ASP A 715 15.79 -23.29 37.38
N GLY A 716 16.01 -22.92 36.11
CA GLY A 716 14.98 -22.72 35.09
C GLY A 716 15.16 -23.60 33.85
N THR A 717 14.16 -23.58 32.96
CA THR A 717 14.17 -24.29 31.67
C THR A 717 14.67 -23.41 30.52
N GLU A 718 14.67 -22.08 30.70
CA GLU A 718 15.13 -21.08 29.74
C GLU A 718 15.75 -19.87 30.48
N PRO A 719 16.57 -19.04 29.81
CA PRO A 719 17.00 -17.76 30.36
C PRO A 719 15.79 -16.90 30.73
N MET A 720 15.84 -16.24 31.90
CA MET A 720 14.71 -15.43 32.36
C MET A 720 14.55 -14.18 31.47
N MET A 721 13.40 -14.06 30.81
CA MET A 721 13.11 -12.92 29.94
C MET A 721 11.62 -12.58 29.83
N ASN A 722 11.35 -11.34 29.46
CA ASN A 722 10.08 -10.88 28.94
C ASN A 722 10.25 -10.47 27.48
N ILE A 723 9.25 -10.76 26.64
CA ILE A 723 9.27 -10.35 25.23
C ILE A 723 8.02 -9.54 24.93
N LEU A 724 8.20 -8.48 24.16
CA LEU A 724 7.13 -7.62 23.64
C LEU A 724 7.36 -7.39 22.14
N ALA A 725 6.37 -7.67 21.29
CA ALA A 725 6.51 -7.55 19.86
C ALA A 725 5.28 -6.95 19.17
N TRP A 726 5.49 -6.19 18.10
CA TRP A 726 4.44 -5.57 17.28
C TRP A 726 4.91 -5.36 15.84
N SER A 727 3.95 -5.13 14.93
CA SER A 727 4.24 -4.84 13.52
C SER A 727 4.48 -3.34 13.30
N GLU A 728 5.49 -2.99 12.51
CA GLU A 728 5.83 -1.60 12.15
C GLU A 728 6.30 -1.53 10.68
N ASN A 729 5.70 -0.65 9.88
CA ASN A 729 6.09 -0.36 8.48
C ASN A 729 6.25 -1.61 7.57
N GLY A 730 5.45 -2.66 7.78
CA GLY A 730 5.54 -3.90 7.00
C GLY A 730 6.60 -4.90 7.51
N GLY A 731 7.31 -4.59 8.60
CA GLY A 731 8.15 -5.52 9.35
C GLY A 731 7.70 -5.68 10.80
N PHE A 732 8.55 -6.27 11.63
CA PHE A 732 8.32 -6.63 13.01
C PHE A 732 9.38 -6.02 13.92
N ILE A 733 8.95 -5.56 15.09
CA ILE A 733 9.81 -5.19 16.21
C ILE A 733 9.56 -6.18 17.34
N SER A 734 10.62 -6.75 17.89
CA SER A 734 10.59 -7.55 19.12
C SER A 734 11.59 -7.01 20.11
N VAL A 735 11.11 -6.67 21.31
CA VAL A 735 11.92 -6.20 22.44
C VAL A 735 12.01 -7.33 23.46
N ILE A 736 13.23 -7.81 23.69
CA ILE A 736 13.58 -8.86 24.63
C ILE A 736 14.22 -8.20 25.83
N ILE A 737 13.55 -8.29 26.98
CA ILE A 737 13.97 -7.72 28.25
C ILE A 737 14.49 -8.87 29.13
N PRO A 738 15.81 -9.09 29.24
CA PRO A 738 16.34 -10.12 30.13
C PRO A 738 16.09 -9.73 31.59
N ARG A 739 15.95 -10.74 32.45
CA ARG A 739 15.51 -10.60 33.84
C ARG A 739 16.54 -11.17 34.80
N SER A 740 16.68 -10.54 35.97
CA SER A 740 17.55 -11.03 37.05
C SER A 740 16.77 -11.59 38.25
N LYS A 741 15.51 -11.18 38.43
CA LYS A 741 14.62 -11.66 39.51
C LYS A 741 13.23 -12.01 38.98
N HIS A 742 12.55 -12.94 39.67
CA HIS A 742 11.14 -13.27 39.39
C HIS A 742 10.20 -12.15 39.89
N ARG A 743 10.41 -11.69 41.13
CA ARG A 743 9.64 -10.62 41.79
C ARG A 743 10.60 -9.67 42.52
N PRO A 744 10.24 -8.39 42.66
CA PRO A 744 11.04 -7.41 43.40
C PRO A 744 11.00 -7.71 44.91
N ASP A 745 11.99 -7.22 45.65
CA ASP A 745 12.15 -7.45 47.09
C ASP A 745 10.95 -6.91 47.88
N CYS A 746 10.33 -5.81 47.40
CA CYS A 746 9.12 -5.24 48.00
C CYS A 746 7.92 -6.20 48.00
N TYR A 747 7.90 -7.24 47.15
CA TYR A 747 6.86 -8.27 47.17
C TYR A 747 6.94 -9.16 48.41
N TYR A 748 8.17 -9.44 48.88
CA TYR A 748 8.47 -10.37 49.98
C TYR A 748 8.67 -9.67 51.33
N ALA A 749 8.63 -8.34 51.37
CA ALA A 749 8.77 -7.59 52.61
C ALA A 749 7.68 -7.97 53.64
N ALA A 750 8.02 -7.81 54.92
CA ALA A 750 7.07 -8.05 56.02
C ALA A 750 5.85 -7.11 55.90
N GLU A 751 4.69 -7.55 56.40
CA GLU A 751 3.45 -6.77 56.33
C GLU A 751 3.63 -5.37 56.96
N GLY A 752 3.22 -4.32 56.23
CA GLY A 752 3.39 -2.91 56.58
C GLY A 752 3.74 -2.05 55.36
N ASP A 753 4.16 -0.80 55.60
CA ASP A 753 4.38 0.26 54.57
C ASP A 753 5.48 -0.04 53.54
N THR A 754 6.24 -1.13 53.71
CA THR A 754 7.35 -1.51 52.82
C THR A 754 6.99 -2.63 51.84
N ARG A 755 5.86 -3.33 52.07
CA ARG A 755 5.41 -4.41 51.19
C ARG A 755 4.51 -3.86 50.09
N MET A 756 4.85 -4.10 48.83
CA MET A 756 4.03 -3.78 47.65
C MET A 756 3.73 -5.06 46.86
N LEU A 757 2.46 -5.35 46.59
CA LEU A 757 2.05 -6.56 45.86
C LEU A 757 2.15 -6.35 44.34
N ILE A 758 3.38 -6.19 43.86
CA ILE A 758 3.69 -5.94 42.45
C ILE A 758 4.54 -7.10 41.93
N SER A 759 4.10 -7.74 40.85
CA SER A 759 4.78 -8.90 40.25
C SER A 759 4.99 -8.65 38.75
N PRO A 760 6.02 -7.88 38.36
CA PRO A 760 6.16 -7.37 37.00
C PRO A 760 6.23 -8.47 35.95
N GLY A 761 5.27 -8.49 35.02
CA GLY A 761 5.32 -9.25 33.77
C GLY A 761 5.73 -8.37 32.59
N ALA A 762 5.55 -8.86 31.36
CA ALA A 762 5.99 -8.17 30.15
C ALA A 762 5.36 -6.77 29.97
N LEU A 763 4.10 -6.59 30.34
CA LEU A 763 3.42 -5.29 30.28
C LEU A 763 3.98 -4.31 31.33
N ASP A 764 4.24 -4.79 32.55
CA ASP A 764 4.89 -3.99 33.61
C ASP A 764 6.31 -3.58 33.20
N MET A 765 7.07 -4.51 32.64
CA MET A 765 8.42 -4.24 32.12
C MET A 765 8.42 -3.29 30.91
N ALA A 766 7.29 -3.18 30.20
CA ALA A 766 7.07 -2.18 29.14
C ALA A 766 6.57 -0.83 29.66
N GLY A 767 6.50 -0.65 30.98
CA GLY A 767 6.12 0.60 31.66
C GLY A 767 4.67 0.68 32.13
N LEU A 768 3.84 -0.36 31.93
CA LEU A 768 2.46 -0.41 32.45
C LEU A 768 2.41 -1.19 33.77
N LEU A 769 2.75 -0.53 34.88
CA LEU A 769 2.90 -1.18 36.18
C LEU A 769 1.54 -1.42 36.87
N ILE A 770 1.22 -2.67 37.18
CA ILE A 770 -0.09 -3.05 37.72
C ILE A 770 -0.07 -3.17 39.24
N THR A 771 -0.95 -2.43 39.92
CA THR A 771 -1.12 -2.47 41.37
C THR A 771 -2.50 -3.02 41.75
N PRO A 772 -2.59 -4.23 42.34
CA PRO A 772 -3.86 -4.79 42.78
C PRO A 772 -4.46 -4.11 44.03
N ARG A 773 -3.61 -3.52 44.87
CA ARG A 773 -4.04 -2.83 46.09
C ARG A 773 -4.04 -1.31 45.87
N GLN A 774 -5.05 -0.66 46.43
CA GLN A 774 -5.19 0.80 46.33
C GLN A 774 -4.06 1.52 47.06
N GLU A 775 -3.63 1.02 48.22
CA GLU A 775 -2.52 1.58 48.98
C GLU A 775 -1.20 1.59 48.18
N ASP A 776 -0.92 0.53 47.41
CA ASP A 776 0.26 0.47 46.53
C ASP A 776 0.17 1.50 45.40
N PHE A 777 -1.02 1.66 44.79
CA PHE A 777 -1.25 2.65 43.73
C PHE A 777 -1.03 4.10 44.21
N GLU A 778 -1.52 4.41 45.40
CA GLU A 778 -1.49 5.76 45.97
C GLU A 778 -0.09 6.11 46.52
N SER A 779 0.60 5.15 47.13
CA SER A 779 1.89 5.37 47.79
C SER A 779 3.10 5.30 46.85
N ILE A 780 3.02 4.57 45.73
CA ILE A 780 4.18 4.37 44.86
C ILE A 780 4.69 5.69 44.27
N THR A 781 6.00 5.92 44.42
CA THR A 781 6.70 7.07 43.87
C THR A 781 7.36 6.74 42.53
N PRO A 782 7.70 7.75 41.70
CA PRO A 782 8.42 7.53 40.44
C PRO A 782 9.74 6.76 40.62
N GLY A 783 10.51 7.08 41.68
CA GLY A 783 11.75 6.38 42.01
C GLY A 783 11.52 4.90 42.30
N GLN A 784 10.58 4.59 43.21
CA GLN A 784 10.23 3.20 43.55
C GLN A 784 9.73 2.40 42.33
N ALA A 785 8.90 3.01 41.48
CA ALA A 785 8.39 2.35 40.28
C ALA A 785 9.53 2.00 39.29
N ALA A 786 10.46 2.93 39.08
CA ALA A 786 11.63 2.67 38.24
C ALA A 786 12.58 1.64 38.87
N ASP A 787 12.77 1.69 40.20
CA ASP A 787 13.58 0.73 40.94
C ASP A 787 13.01 -0.69 40.83
N ILE A 788 11.70 -0.87 40.95
CA ILE A 788 11.03 -2.17 40.76
C ILE A 788 11.32 -2.77 39.38
N ILE A 789 11.25 -1.96 38.32
CA ILE A 789 11.53 -2.41 36.95
C ILE A 789 13.02 -2.75 36.80
N ARG A 790 13.93 -1.90 37.30
CA ARG A 790 15.39 -2.14 37.24
C ARG A 790 15.81 -3.37 38.05
N GLU A 791 15.25 -3.55 39.23
CA GLU A 791 15.54 -4.67 40.13
C GLU A 791 15.11 -6.01 39.50
N CYS A 792 14.02 -5.98 38.73
CA CYS A 792 13.54 -7.13 37.99
C CYS A 792 14.33 -7.39 36.69
N GLY A 793 14.73 -6.32 36.00
CA GLY A 793 15.49 -6.36 34.75
C GLY A 793 16.92 -6.86 34.91
N ALA A 794 17.62 -7.02 33.79
CA ALA A 794 19.01 -7.43 33.74
C ALA A 794 19.93 -6.41 34.42
N THR A 795 20.95 -6.89 35.12
CA THR A 795 22.02 -6.03 35.65
C THR A 795 22.96 -5.59 34.53
N GLU A 796 23.70 -4.49 34.73
CA GLU A 796 24.73 -4.04 33.78
C GLU A 796 25.77 -5.13 33.48
N GLU A 797 26.13 -5.93 34.48
CA GLU A 797 27.03 -7.07 34.32
C GLU A 797 26.44 -8.16 33.41
N MET A 798 25.15 -8.47 33.57
CA MET A 798 24.45 -9.46 32.73
C MET A 798 24.38 -8.99 31.27
N ILE A 799 24.05 -7.72 31.06
CA ILE A 799 24.03 -7.10 29.73
C ILE A 799 25.43 -7.11 29.12
N GLY A 800 26.44 -6.67 29.87
CA GLY A 800 27.84 -6.65 29.41
C GLY A 800 28.33 -8.03 28.98
N ARG A 801 28.09 -9.07 29.78
CA ARG A 801 28.47 -10.45 29.41
C ARG A 801 27.76 -10.96 28.15
N THR A 802 26.48 -10.64 27.99
CA THR A 802 25.68 -11.03 26.82
C THR A 802 26.18 -10.31 25.56
N VAL A 803 26.43 -9.00 25.66
CA VAL A 803 27.02 -8.19 24.59
C VAL A 803 28.41 -8.71 24.23
N ASP A 804 29.28 -8.98 25.20
CA ASP A 804 30.61 -9.55 24.97
C ASP A 804 30.55 -10.91 24.26
N ALA A 805 29.54 -11.74 24.57
CA ALA A 805 29.34 -13.03 23.91
C ALA A 805 28.88 -12.86 22.46
N LEU A 806 27.94 -11.95 22.21
CA LEU A 806 27.46 -11.60 20.87
C LEU A 806 28.57 -10.97 20.01
N GLU A 807 29.33 -10.03 20.55
CA GLU A 807 30.46 -9.39 19.85
C GLU A 807 31.59 -10.40 19.59
N LYS A 808 31.81 -11.40 20.47
CA LYS A 808 32.75 -12.49 20.19
C LYS A 808 32.28 -13.42 19.08
N LEU A 809 30.97 -13.62 18.93
CA LEU A 809 30.39 -14.35 17.81
C LEU A 809 30.55 -13.54 16.51
N GLU A 810 30.30 -12.23 16.57
CA GLU A 810 30.57 -11.28 15.49
C GLU A 810 32.07 -11.32 15.09
N ILE A 811 33.00 -11.35 16.05
CA ILE A 811 34.45 -11.45 15.80
C ILE A 811 34.86 -12.83 15.27
N LYS A 812 34.13 -13.90 15.59
CA LYS A 812 34.38 -15.25 15.04
C LYS A 812 33.87 -15.40 13.60
N GLU A 813 32.78 -14.72 13.25
CA GLU A 813 32.28 -14.63 11.86
C GLU A 813 33.10 -13.60 11.04
N ASN A 814 33.43 -12.44 11.62
CA ASN A 814 34.29 -11.40 11.02
C ASN A 814 35.78 -11.79 10.97
N GLY A 815 36.19 -12.84 11.68
CA GLY A 815 37.50 -13.50 11.48
C GLY A 815 37.63 -14.12 10.08
N SER A 816 36.53 -14.26 9.36
CA SER A 816 36.53 -14.21 7.89
C SER A 816 35.91 -12.89 7.46
N ASN A 817 36.74 -11.91 7.12
CA ASN A 817 36.29 -10.64 6.58
C ASN A 817 35.63 -10.88 5.20
N ARG A 818 34.36 -11.29 5.19
CA ARG A 818 33.58 -11.49 3.96
C ARG A 818 32.89 -10.18 3.64
N HIS A 819 33.61 -9.26 3.01
CA HIS A 819 33.00 -8.08 2.40
C HIS A 819 31.81 -8.55 1.54
N PHE A 820 30.60 -8.07 1.88
CA PHE A 820 29.35 -8.39 1.18
C PHE A 820 28.95 -9.90 1.16
N ASP A 821 29.39 -10.70 2.15
CA ASP A 821 28.95 -12.09 2.40
C ASP A 821 29.05 -13.06 1.21
N GLY A 822 29.92 -12.79 0.23
CA GLY A 822 30.01 -13.63 -0.98
C GLY A 822 28.88 -13.40 -1.98
N ARG A 823 28.01 -12.40 -1.76
CA ARG A 823 26.88 -12.08 -2.64
C ARG A 823 27.12 -10.79 -3.41
N GLN A 824 26.59 -10.73 -4.64
CA GLN A 824 26.61 -9.54 -5.46
C GLN A 824 25.85 -8.38 -4.77
N PRO A 825 26.51 -7.23 -4.50
CA PRO A 825 25.86 -6.06 -3.89
C PRO A 825 24.83 -5.38 -4.80
N MET A 826 23.82 -4.75 -4.17
CA MET A 826 22.91 -3.79 -4.81
C MET A 826 23.43 -2.36 -4.64
N VAL A 827 23.19 -1.51 -5.62
CA VAL A 827 23.66 -0.13 -5.69
C VAL A 827 22.46 0.80 -5.83
N SER A 828 22.40 1.87 -5.04
CA SER A 828 21.41 2.94 -5.15
C SER A 828 22.01 4.18 -5.83
N VAL A 829 21.55 4.51 -7.03
CA VAL A 829 22.09 5.61 -7.84
C VAL A 829 21.09 6.76 -7.95
N GLY A 830 21.44 7.96 -7.47
CA GLY A 830 20.63 9.16 -7.65
C GLY A 830 20.75 9.73 -9.06
N ILE A 831 19.65 9.82 -9.81
CA ILE A 831 19.65 10.19 -11.24
C ILE A 831 19.25 11.64 -11.46
N VAL A 832 18.04 12.03 -11.03
CA VAL A 832 17.48 13.36 -11.28
C VAL A 832 16.67 13.81 -10.07
N SER A 833 16.65 15.11 -9.82
CA SER A 833 15.78 15.74 -8.83
C SER A 833 14.94 16.86 -9.42
N GLY A 834 13.78 17.11 -8.82
CA GLY A 834 12.90 18.19 -9.24
C GLY A 834 11.56 18.19 -8.51
N ALA A 835 10.83 19.30 -8.65
CA ALA A 835 9.47 19.43 -8.12
C ALA A 835 8.44 18.57 -8.87
N LYS A 836 8.76 18.14 -10.09
CA LYS A 836 7.93 17.26 -10.92
C LYS A 836 8.83 16.32 -11.71
N ILE A 837 8.59 15.02 -11.61
CA ILE A 837 9.35 13.98 -12.34
C ILE A 837 8.37 13.19 -13.21
N ARG A 838 8.73 13.05 -14.50
CA ARG A 838 7.97 12.29 -15.49
C ARG A 838 8.78 11.08 -15.92
N PHE A 839 8.13 9.92 -15.97
CA PHE A 839 8.80 8.68 -16.35
C PHE A 839 7.82 7.68 -16.96
N SER A 840 8.34 6.78 -17.77
CA SER A 840 7.59 5.68 -18.39
C SER A 840 8.06 4.34 -17.86
N LEU A 841 7.13 3.46 -17.50
CA LEU A 841 7.41 2.07 -17.14
C LEU A 841 7.22 1.22 -18.40
N ASN A 842 8.33 0.78 -19.01
CA ASN A 842 8.33 0.15 -20.34
C ASN A 842 7.82 -1.31 -20.32
N LYS A 843 7.65 -1.87 -19.12
CA LYS A 843 7.18 -3.22 -18.79
C LYS A 843 6.50 -3.18 -17.41
N PRO A 844 5.82 -4.25 -16.96
CA PRO A 844 5.12 -4.21 -15.67
C PRO A 844 6.06 -4.03 -14.48
N TYR A 845 5.75 -3.04 -13.65
CA TYR A 845 6.33 -2.81 -12.32
C TYR A 845 5.25 -2.94 -11.26
N SER A 846 5.60 -3.43 -10.07
CA SER A 846 4.73 -3.42 -8.89
C SER A 846 5.04 -2.19 -8.04
N ALA A 847 4.00 -1.40 -7.73
CA ALA A 847 4.07 -0.34 -6.74
C ALA A 847 2.78 -0.34 -5.91
N LYS A 848 2.92 -0.32 -4.57
CA LYS A 848 1.80 -0.38 -3.61
C LYS A 848 0.81 -1.53 -3.88
N GLY A 849 1.33 -2.69 -4.29
CA GLY A 849 0.53 -3.90 -4.54
C GLY A 849 -0.22 -3.92 -5.88
N ARG A 850 -0.02 -2.92 -6.75
CA ARG A 850 -0.60 -2.86 -8.10
C ARG A 850 0.47 -3.01 -9.17
N LEU A 851 0.12 -3.69 -10.27
CA LEU A 851 0.92 -3.74 -11.49
C LEU A 851 0.66 -2.49 -12.33
N ILE A 852 1.74 -1.85 -12.76
CA ILE A 852 1.71 -0.53 -13.41
C ILE A 852 2.66 -0.56 -14.60
N GLU A 853 2.18 0.00 -15.71
CA GLU A 853 2.89 0.15 -16.98
C GLU A 853 2.58 1.52 -17.58
N GLY A 854 3.43 1.98 -18.50
CA GLY A 854 3.24 3.21 -19.25
C GLY A 854 3.64 4.48 -18.49
N GLU A 855 3.17 5.62 -19.01
CA GLU A 855 3.53 6.96 -18.56
C GLU A 855 3.04 7.27 -17.14
N GLN A 856 3.94 7.79 -16.32
CA GLN A 856 3.71 8.19 -14.93
C GLN A 856 4.20 9.61 -14.70
N THR A 857 3.57 10.31 -13.76
CA THR A 857 3.97 11.64 -13.33
C THR A 857 3.80 11.77 -11.83
N VAL A 858 4.83 12.30 -11.19
CA VAL A 858 4.86 12.56 -9.75
C VAL A 858 5.20 14.02 -9.49
N GLU A 859 4.60 14.62 -8.47
CA GLU A 859 4.78 16.03 -8.11
C GLU A 859 5.08 16.18 -6.61
N PHE A 860 5.93 17.13 -6.25
CA PHE A 860 6.17 17.50 -4.85
C PHE A 860 5.01 18.36 -4.34
N PHE A 861 4.36 17.93 -3.26
CA PHE A 861 3.22 18.61 -2.64
C PHE A 861 3.25 18.45 -1.11
N GLU A 862 3.21 19.58 -0.38
CA GLU A 862 3.18 19.66 1.09
C GLU A 862 4.19 18.76 1.81
N GLY A 863 5.45 18.73 1.34
CA GLY A 863 6.52 17.92 1.95
C GLY A 863 6.45 16.42 1.63
N GLY A 864 5.63 16.02 0.65
CA GLY A 864 5.50 14.65 0.16
C GLY A 864 5.40 14.57 -1.36
N ILE A 865 5.23 13.34 -1.86
CA ILE A 865 5.08 12.99 -3.27
C ILE A 865 3.61 12.78 -3.58
N LEU A 866 3.03 13.61 -4.44
CA LEU A 866 1.71 13.43 -5.01
C LEU A 866 1.81 12.54 -6.25
N TRP A 867 1.09 11.43 -6.23
CA TRP A 867 1.00 10.49 -7.34
C TRP A 867 -0.41 9.90 -7.42
N ASN A 868 -1.05 9.99 -8.59
CA ASN A 868 -2.42 9.51 -8.82
C ASN A 868 -3.44 9.99 -7.76
N GLY A 869 -3.32 11.26 -7.34
CA GLY A 869 -4.23 11.90 -6.38
C GLY A 869 -3.96 11.58 -4.90
N ASN A 870 -2.94 10.76 -4.59
CA ASN A 870 -2.57 10.37 -3.23
C ASN A 870 -1.19 10.93 -2.86
N GLN A 871 -1.01 11.28 -1.58
CA GLN A 871 0.25 11.80 -1.05
C GLN A 871 1.06 10.68 -0.37
N TYR A 872 2.35 10.61 -0.68
CA TYR A 872 3.28 9.60 -0.20
C TYR A 872 4.54 10.25 0.38
N ARG A 873 5.20 9.60 1.35
CA ARG A 873 6.55 10.01 1.76
C ARG A 873 7.64 9.44 0.85
N GLU A 874 7.37 8.26 0.30
CA GLU A 874 8.27 7.52 -0.59
C GLU A 874 7.45 6.60 -1.50
N LEU A 875 7.90 6.47 -2.75
CA LEU A 875 7.30 5.60 -3.77
C LEU A 875 8.37 4.73 -4.41
N THR A 876 8.14 3.41 -4.43
CA THR A 876 9.06 2.44 -5.03
C THR A 876 8.33 1.59 -6.05
N PHE A 877 8.93 1.46 -7.23
CA PHE A 877 8.46 0.67 -8.36
C PHE A 877 9.43 -0.49 -8.55
N HIS A 878 8.95 -1.71 -8.33
CA HIS A 878 9.74 -2.95 -8.47
C HIS A 878 9.48 -3.65 -9.81
N PRO A 879 10.50 -3.94 -10.62
CA PRO A 879 10.32 -4.62 -11.90
C PRO A 879 9.74 -6.03 -11.69
N GLN A 880 8.82 -6.46 -12.57
CA GLN A 880 8.23 -7.81 -12.51
C GLN A 880 8.93 -8.81 -13.43
N SER A 881 9.91 -8.36 -14.21
CA SER A 881 10.75 -9.21 -15.05
C SER A 881 12.19 -8.65 -15.07
N PRO A 882 13.22 -9.49 -15.23
CA PRO A 882 14.62 -9.05 -15.24
C PRO A 882 14.97 -8.07 -16.36
N ASP A 883 14.20 -8.08 -17.45
CA ASP A 883 14.36 -7.20 -18.60
C ASP A 883 13.38 -6.02 -18.60
N ALA A 884 12.65 -5.82 -17.49
CA ALA A 884 11.84 -4.62 -17.29
C ALA A 884 12.74 -3.38 -17.10
N SER A 885 12.37 -2.31 -17.80
CA SER A 885 13.06 -1.03 -17.76
C SER A 885 12.08 0.11 -17.51
N PHE A 886 12.61 1.23 -17.04
CA PHE A 886 11.89 2.49 -16.96
C PHE A 886 12.68 3.60 -17.64
N SER A 887 11.99 4.57 -18.21
CA SER A 887 12.57 5.73 -18.88
C SER A 887 12.26 6.99 -18.10
N LEU A 888 13.28 7.72 -17.65
CA LEU A 888 13.14 9.03 -17.01
C LEU A 888 13.24 10.11 -18.08
N HIS A 889 12.28 11.04 -18.11
CA HIS A 889 12.26 12.17 -19.01
C HIS A 889 12.97 13.38 -18.40
N ASP A 890 13.51 14.25 -19.24
CA ASP A 890 14.16 15.51 -18.84
C ASP A 890 15.38 15.34 -17.91
N VAL A 891 16.12 14.24 -18.02
CA VAL A 891 17.36 14.02 -17.26
C VAL A 891 18.44 14.98 -17.77
N THR A 892 18.90 15.89 -16.91
CA THR A 892 19.98 16.82 -17.24
C THR A 892 21.32 16.08 -17.25
N ILE A 893 22.06 16.17 -18.35
CA ILE A 893 23.44 15.69 -18.46
C ILE A 893 24.41 16.86 -18.61
N GLY A 894 25.60 16.73 -18.01
CA GLY A 894 26.61 17.79 -18.01
C GLY A 894 26.23 18.96 -17.11
N VAL A 895 25.69 18.66 -15.92
CA VAL A 895 25.23 19.69 -14.96
C VAL A 895 26.40 20.61 -14.61
N ASN A 896 26.25 21.91 -14.86
CA ASN A 896 27.31 22.93 -14.71
C ASN A 896 28.48 22.85 -15.72
N PHE A 897 28.33 22.13 -16.84
CA PHE A 897 29.27 22.15 -17.96
C PHE A 897 28.69 22.94 -19.16
N HIS A 898 29.55 23.42 -20.06
CA HIS A 898 29.15 24.24 -21.21
C HIS A 898 28.33 23.51 -22.28
N TRP A 899 28.11 22.20 -22.11
CA TRP A 899 27.34 21.33 -23.00
C TRP A 899 26.07 20.75 -22.35
N GLU A 900 25.63 21.31 -21.20
CA GLU A 900 24.44 20.88 -20.46
C GLU A 900 23.21 20.73 -21.39
N ARG A 901 22.57 19.55 -21.36
CA ARG A 901 21.35 19.28 -22.13
C ARG A 901 20.44 18.29 -21.41
N LYS A 902 19.15 18.27 -21.78
CA LYS A 902 18.16 17.31 -21.26
C LYS A 902 17.91 16.20 -22.25
N GLU A 903 17.94 14.95 -21.80
CA GLU A 903 17.64 13.78 -22.62
C GLU A 903 16.80 12.76 -21.84
N THR A 904 16.09 11.89 -22.55
CA THR A 904 15.39 10.75 -21.92
C THR A 904 16.38 9.61 -21.77
N GLN A 905 16.54 9.09 -20.54
CA GLN A 905 17.43 7.96 -20.26
C GLN A 905 16.62 6.77 -19.75
N THR A 906 17.02 5.57 -20.16
CA THR A 906 16.36 4.31 -19.83
C THR A 906 17.25 3.46 -18.94
N PHE A 907 16.66 2.90 -17.89
CA PHE A 907 17.34 2.19 -16.82
C PHE A 907 16.67 0.84 -16.55
N LEU A 908 17.46 -0.15 -16.14
CA LEU A 908 16.98 -1.41 -15.59
C LEU A 908 16.91 -1.33 -14.07
N GLY A 909 16.18 -2.25 -13.45
CA GLY A 909 16.08 -2.36 -11.99
C GLY A 909 14.93 -1.56 -11.40
N THR A 910 15.00 -1.32 -10.09
CA THR A 910 13.94 -0.67 -9.30
C THR A 910 14.07 0.85 -9.39
N LEU A 911 12.94 1.56 -9.49
CA LEU A 911 12.87 3.01 -9.41
C LEU A 911 12.28 3.40 -8.05
N ARG A 912 13.02 4.19 -7.27
CA ARG A 912 12.63 4.69 -5.96
C ARG A 912 12.59 6.22 -5.98
N LEU A 913 11.51 6.81 -5.48
CA LEU A 913 11.29 8.25 -5.40
C LEU A 913 11.18 8.65 -3.93
N VAL A 914 12.04 9.58 -3.51
CA VAL A 914 12.10 10.08 -2.13
C VAL A 914 12.11 11.59 -2.09
N VAL A 915 11.70 12.16 -0.95
CA VAL A 915 11.78 13.60 -0.68
C VAL A 915 12.93 13.86 0.27
N GLU A 916 13.80 14.81 -0.09
CA GLU A 916 14.82 15.36 0.80
C GLU A 916 14.85 16.89 0.67
N ALA A 917 14.74 17.58 1.81
CA ALA A 917 14.48 19.03 1.89
C ALA A 917 13.24 19.44 1.06
N ASP A 918 13.40 20.34 0.09
CA ASP A 918 12.33 20.89 -0.75
C ASP A 918 12.34 20.32 -2.18
N SER A 919 12.84 19.11 -2.38
CA SER A 919 12.85 18.45 -3.70
C SER A 919 12.71 16.93 -3.63
N MET A 920 12.19 16.37 -4.72
CA MET A 920 12.05 14.93 -4.90
C MET A 920 13.21 14.40 -5.75
N TYR A 921 13.71 13.22 -5.41
CA TYR A 921 14.82 12.54 -6.07
C TYR A 921 14.37 11.21 -6.65
N ALA A 922 14.75 10.94 -7.91
CA ALA A 922 14.64 9.63 -8.53
C ALA A 922 15.95 8.85 -8.35
N ILE A 923 15.83 7.69 -7.70
CA ILE A 923 16.93 6.79 -7.35
C ILE A 923 16.70 5.47 -8.08
N ASN A 924 17.73 4.96 -8.75
CA ASN A 924 17.71 3.66 -9.39
C ASN A 924 18.47 2.64 -8.55
N GLU A 925 17.82 1.53 -8.22
CA GLU A 925 18.42 0.43 -7.48
C GLU A 925 18.63 -0.78 -8.40
N LEU A 926 19.89 -1.22 -8.53
CA LEU A 926 20.30 -2.29 -9.43
C LEU A 926 21.53 -3.05 -8.92
N PRO A 927 21.77 -4.29 -9.39
CA PRO A 927 22.98 -5.04 -9.04
C PRO A 927 24.26 -4.36 -9.53
N VAL A 928 25.34 -4.46 -8.76
CA VAL A 928 26.60 -3.74 -9.06
C VAL A 928 27.18 -4.06 -10.43
N GLU A 929 27.18 -5.32 -10.86
CA GLU A 929 27.70 -5.70 -12.18
C GLU A 929 26.91 -5.03 -13.33
N SER A 930 25.59 -4.88 -13.19
CA SER A 930 24.76 -4.17 -14.19
C SER A 930 25.04 -2.67 -14.19
N TYR A 931 25.33 -2.10 -13.03
CA TYR A 931 25.79 -0.71 -12.92
C TYR A 931 27.15 -0.50 -13.61
N LEU A 932 28.11 -1.40 -13.39
CA LEU A 932 29.46 -1.31 -13.95
C LEU A 932 29.48 -1.38 -15.48
N GLU A 933 28.63 -2.20 -16.10
CA GLU A 933 28.51 -2.24 -17.57
C GLU A 933 28.15 -0.87 -18.16
N SER A 934 27.25 -0.12 -17.50
CA SER A 934 26.85 1.23 -17.92
C SER A 934 27.94 2.26 -17.63
N VAL A 935 28.57 2.19 -16.46
CA VAL A 935 29.66 3.11 -16.07
C VAL A 935 30.84 2.99 -17.02
N ILE A 936 31.34 1.79 -17.28
CA ILE A 936 32.52 1.59 -18.13
C ILE A 936 32.22 2.04 -19.57
N SER A 937 31.02 1.76 -20.09
CA SER A 937 30.59 2.19 -21.42
C SER A 937 30.37 3.71 -21.53
N SER A 938 30.28 4.42 -20.40
CA SER A 938 30.09 5.87 -20.34
C SER A 938 31.38 6.63 -20.06
N GLU A 939 32.29 6.04 -19.28
CA GLU A 939 33.60 6.59 -18.91
C GLU A 939 34.66 6.36 -20.00
N MET A 940 34.58 5.24 -20.73
CA MET A 940 35.57 4.84 -21.74
C MET A 940 34.94 4.45 -23.08
N CYS A 941 35.77 4.40 -24.13
CA CYS A 941 35.32 3.87 -25.41
C CYS A 941 35.09 2.35 -25.29
N ALA A 942 33.92 1.88 -25.73
CA ALA A 942 33.54 0.48 -25.60
C ALA A 942 34.41 -0.49 -26.45
N THR A 943 35.19 0.05 -27.40
CA THR A 943 36.17 -0.70 -28.21
C THR A 943 37.59 -0.72 -27.62
N SER A 944 37.76 -0.33 -26.36
CA SER A 944 39.05 -0.36 -25.66
C SER A 944 39.61 -1.78 -25.56
N GLY A 945 40.94 -1.91 -25.43
CA GLY A 945 41.61 -3.18 -25.20
C GLY A 945 41.07 -3.90 -23.95
N ILE A 946 40.95 -5.23 -24.02
CA ILE A 946 40.28 -6.03 -22.98
C ILE A 946 40.94 -5.89 -21.60
N GLU A 947 42.27 -5.83 -21.52
CA GLU A 947 43.00 -5.70 -20.25
C GLU A 947 42.77 -4.33 -19.59
N LEU A 948 42.62 -3.28 -20.39
CA LEU A 948 42.24 -1.96 -19.90
C LEU A 948 40.80 -1.94 -19.36
N LEU A 949 39.86 -2.58 -20.07
CA LEU A 949 38.47 -2.71 -19.63
C LEU A 949 38.36 -3.50 -18.33
N LYS A 950 39.14 -4.58 -18.18
CA LYS A 950 39.22 -5.37 -16.94
C LYS A 950 39.78 -4.55 -15.77
N ALA A 951 40.89 -3.85 -15.98
CA ALA A 951 41.46 -2.97 -14.96
C ALA A 951 40.43 -1.91 -14.53
N HIS A 952 39.72 -1.32 -15.49
CA HIS A 952 38.69 -0.32 -15.20
C HIS A 952 37.49 -0.92 -14.44
N ALA A 953 37.08 -2.15 -14.74
CA ALA A 953 36.02 -2.83 -14.01
C ALA A 953 36.39 -3.03 -12.52
N VAL A 954 37.61 -3.48 -12.24
CA VAL A 954 38.10 -3.69 -10.87
C VAL A 954 38.20 -2.37 -10.10
N ILE A 955 38.78 -1.31 -10.66
CA ILE A 955 38.86 -0.01 -9.95
C ILE A 955 37.48 0.60 -9.75
N SER A 956 36.58 0.55 -10.75
CA SER A 956 35.24 1.11 -10.62
C SER A 956 34.44 0.38 -9.54
N ARG A 957 34.56 -0.95 -9.46
CA ARG A 957 33.95 -1.78 -8.42
C ARG A 957 34.53 -1.46 -7.04
N SER A 958 35.86 -1.45 -6.92
CA SER A 958 36.56 -1.16 -5.65
C SER A 958 36.16 0.20 -5.09
N TRP A 959 36.19 1.22 -5.95
CA TRP A 959 35.80 2.58 -5.58
C TRP A 959 34.36 2.65 -5.10
N LEU A 960 33.42 2.06 -5.85
CA LEU A 960 32.01 2.07 -5.51
C LEU A 960 31.75 1.37 -4.17
N LEU A 961 32.31 0.17 -3.98
CA LEU A 961 32.11 -0.61 -2.76
C LEU A 961 32.75 0.09 -1.55
N ALA A 962 33.88 0.77 -1.72
CA ALA A 962 34.47 1.62 -0.69
C ALA A 962 33.55 2.79 -0.31
N GLN A 963 32.85 3.42 -1.27
CA GLN A 963 31.86 4.48 -0.97
C GLN A 963 30.64 3.93 -0.21
N ILE A 964 30.12 2.77 -0.63
CA ILE A 964 28.99 2.11 0.04
C ILE A 964 29.37 1.76 1.49
N GLU A 965 30.54 1.15 1.70
CA GLU A 965 31.03 0.80 3.03
C GLU A 965 31.24 2.03 3.91
N ARG A 966 31.83 3.10 3.36
CA ARG A 966 32.01 4.37 4.07
C ARG A 966 30.68 5.00 4.48
N ARG A 967 29.68 5.02 3.59
CA ARG A 967 28.33 5.53 3.91
C ARG A 967 27.67 4.70 5.01
N LYS A 968 27.74 3.37 4.93
CA LYS A 968 27.20 2.47 5.97
C LYS A 968 27.88 2.69 7.33
N ARG A 969 29.20 2.86 7.37
CA ARG A 969 29.95 3.19 8.60
C ARG A 969 29.59 4.58 9.18
N GLN A 970 29.04 5.49 8.37
CA GLN A 970 28.68 6.86 8.78
C GLN A 970 27.21 7.03 9.20
N GLN A 971 26.32 6.09 8.88
CA GLN A 971 24.93 6.09 9.38
C GLN A 971 24.93 5.91 10.92
N GLY A 972 24.77 7.03 11.65
CA GLY A 972 24.72 7.05 13.12
C GLY A 972 25.71 7.98 13.82
N ARG A 973 26.61 8.68 13.09
CA ARG A 973 27.51 9.70 13.66
C ARG A 973 27.12 11.09 13.16
N SER A 974 26.70 11.98 14.06
CA SER A 974 26.30 13.37 13.75
C SER A 974 27.52 14.30 13.64
N ASP A 975 28.57 13.90 12.92
CA ASP A 975 29.70 14.79 12.67
C ASP A 975 29.52 15.44 11.30
N ASN A 976 29.11 16.71 11.30
CA ASN A 976 29.15 17.58 10.13
C ASN A 976 30.61 17.73 9.67
N PHE A 977 31.05 16.88 8.73
CA PHE A 977 32.36 16.97 8.12
C PHE A 977 32.35 18.12 7.10
N PHE A 978 32.72 19.33 7.53
CA PHE A 978 32.92 20.44 6.59
C PHE A 978 34.15 20.14 5.72
N SER A 979 33.97 19.91 4.41
CA SER A 979 35.05 19.62 3.46
C SER A 979 35.89 20.85 3.06
N PHE A 980 36.00 21.84 3.97
CA PHE A 980 36.77 23.05 3.74
C PHE A 980 37.30 23.66 5.03
N ILE A 981 38.47 24.29 4.93
CA ILE A 981 39.05 25.20 5.91
C ILE A 981 38.97 26.60 5.28
N LYS A 982 38.21 27.50 5.90
CA LYS A 982 38.10 28.90 5.47
C LYS A 982 38.60 29.83 6.58
N LYS A 983 39.64 30.61 6.28
CA LYS A 983 40.10 31.75 7.08
C LYS A 983 39.99 33.03 6.25
N ASP A 984 40.32 34.17 6.86
CA ASP A 984 40.19 35.48 6.20
C ASP A 984 41.09 35.64 4.97
N ASP A 985 42.19 34.88 4.89
CA ASP A 985 43.20 34.93 3.82
C ASP A 985 43.40 33.58 3.09
N GLU A 986 42.64 32.54 3.44
CA GLU A 986 42.75 31.23 2.81
C GLU A 986 41.43 30.45 2.68
N LEU A 987 41.29 29.71 1.59
CA LEU A 987 40.27 28.70 1.36
C LEU A 987 40.93 27.39 0.89
N ILE A 988 40.97 26.40 1.77
CA ILE A 988 41.39 25.04 1.42
C ILE A 988 40.13 24.20 1.35
N ARG A 989 39.73 23.77 0.15
CA ARG A 989 38.48 23.01 -0.02
C ARG A 989 38.75 21.79 -0.88
N TRP A 990 38.42 20.63 -0.34
CA TRP A 990 38.39 19.39 -1.11
C TRP A 990 36.94 18.94 -1.24
N TYR A 991 36.70 18.15 -2.28
CA TYR A 991 35.39 17.58 -2.56
C TYR A 991 35.53 16.08 -2.36
N ASP A 992 35.21 15.65 -1.14
CA ASP A 992 35.07 14.23 -0.83
C ASP A 992 33.59 13.87 -0.83
N ARG A 993 33.24 12.77 -1.49
CA ARG A 993 31.88 12.51 -2.00
C ARG A 993 30.98 11.87 -0.94
N GLY A 994 30.90 12.50 0.23
CA GLY A 994 29.97 12.16 1.32
C GLY A 994 28.64 12.93 1.27
N ASP A 995 28.39 13.68 0.20
CA ASP A 995 27.23 14.60 0.08
C ASP A 995 25.88 13.89 -0.14
N HIS A 996 25.86 12.55 -0.19
CA HIS A 996 24.65 11.78 -0.50
C HIS A 996 24.16 11.02 0.73
N ALA A 997 23.20 11.60 1.46
CA ALA A 997 22.59 10.95 2.62
C ALA A 997 21.61 9.83 2.19
N ILE A 998 20.95 9.98 1.04
CA ILE A 998 19.79 9.16 0.63
C ILE A 998 20.06 8.10 -0.46
N PHE A 999 21.22 8.14 -1.14
CA PHE A 999 21.66 7.16 -2.14
C PHE A 999 23.19 6.95 -2.07
N ASP A 1000 23.72 5.90 -2.71
CA ASP A 1000 25.14 5.52 -2.60
C ASP A 1000 26.05 6.39 -3.48
N VAL A 1001 25.61 6.66 -4.70
CA VAL A 1001 26.34 7.45 -5.71
C VAL A 1001 25.35 8.21 -6.60
N CYS A 1002 25.76 9.33 -7.23
CA CYS A 1002 24.96 9.99 -8.25
C CYS A 1002 25.34 9.53 -9.67
N ALA A 1003 24.46 9.79 -10.64
CA ALA A 1003 24.65 9.40 -12.04
C ALA A 1003 25.55 10.33 -12.87
N ASP A 1004 26.05 11.42 -12.26
CA ASP A 1004 26.84 12.47 -12.91
C ASP A 1004 28.36 12.23 -12.77
N ASP A 1005 29.16 13.05 -13.46
CA ASP A 1005 30.64 13.07 -13.37
C ASP A 1005 31.12 13.33 -11.91
N HIS A 1006 30.21 13.83 -11.06
CA HIS A 1006 30.40 13.92 -9.61
C HIS A 1006 30.59 12.58 -8.91
N CYS A 1007 30.18 11.41 -9.45
CA CYS A 1007 30.49 10.09 -8.86
C CYS A 1007 31.14 9.19 -9.92
N GLN A 1008 30.34 8.49 -10.70
CA GLN A 1008 30.76 7.77 -11.88
C GLN A 1008 29.65 7.96 -12.91
N ARG A 1009 30.02 8.24 -14.15
CA ARG A 1009 29.06 8.57 -15.20
C ARG A 1009 28.17 7.36 -15.50
N TYR A 1010 26.90 7.42 -15.08
CA TYR A 1010 25.94 6.33 -15.23
C TYR A 1010 24.75 6.79 -16.08
N GLN A 1011 24.55 6.19 -17.26
CA GLN A 1011 23.52 6.62 -18.23
C GLN A 1011 22.48 5.54 -18.56
N GLY A 1012 22.42 4.49 -17.72
CA GLY A 1012 21.54 3.34 -17.90
C GLY A 1012 21.89 2.51 -19.14
N ILE A 1013 20.87 1.96 -19.80
CA ILE A 1013 21.00 1.13 -21.01
C ILE A 1013 20.83 1.93 -22.31
N THR A 1014 20.68 3.26 -22.21
CA THR A 1014 20.47 4.17 -23.36
C THR A 1014 21.65 4.16 -24.33
N LYS A 1015 22.86 3.96 -23.81
CA LYS A 1015 24.06 3.64 -24.59
C LYS A 1015 24.30 2.13 -24.46
N ALA A 1016 24.01 1.39 -25.52
CA ALA A 1016 24.04 -0.07 -25.54
C ALA A 1016 25.35 -0.65 -24.97
N SER A 1017 25.25 -1.70 -24.15
CA SER A 1017 26.40 -2.45 -23.65
C SER A 1017 27.12 -3.16 -24.80
N ASP A 1018 28.38 -2.79 -25.02
CA ASP A 1018 29.26 -3.52 -25.94
C ASP A 1018 29.60 -4.89 -25.34
N ARG A 1019 29.68 -5.91 -26.20
CA ARG A 1019 30.01 -7.28 -25.79
C ARG A 1019 31.37 -7.35 -25.10
N HIS A 1020 32.32 -6.48 -25.45
CA HIS A 1020 33.64 -6.45 -24.82
C HIS A 1020 33.60 -5.91 -23.38
N VAL A 1021 32.74 -4.92 -23.09
CA VAL A 1021 32.56 -4.38 -21.74
C VAL A 1021 31.89 -5.43 -20.85
N ALA A 1022 30.80 -6.05 -21.31
CA ALA A 1022 30.13 -7.13 -20.59
C ALA A 1022 31.08 -8.32 -20.34
N GLN A 1023 31.96 -8.62 -21.29
CA GLN A 1023 33.00 -9.64 -21.10
C GLN A 1023 33.99 -9.26 -20.00
N ALA A 1024 34.53 -8.03 -20.00
CA ALA A 1024 35.49 -7.57 -19.00
C ALA A 1024 34.89 -7.56 -17.58
N VAL A 1025 33.66 -7.06 -17.44
CA VAL A 1025 32.91 -7.05 -16.17
C VAL A 1025 32.70 -8.47 -15.66
N ARG A 1026 32.28 -9.39 -16.54
CA ARG A 1026 32.08 -10.81 -16.20
C ARG A 1026 33.37 -11.54 -15.83
N GLU A 1027 34.47 -11.30 -16.56
CA GLU A 1027 35.76 -11.97 -16.30
C GLU A 1027 36.40 -11.50 -14.99
N THR A 1028 36.13 -10.27 -14.56
CA THR A 1028 36.60 -9.68 -13.30
C THR A 1028 35.51 -9.63 -12.22
N ARG A 1029 34.44 -10.43 -12.38
CA ARG A 1029 33.28 -10.40 -11.48
C ARG A 1029 33.71 -10.61 -10.03
N GLY A 1030 33.26 -9.72 -9.16
CA GLY A 1030 33.60 -9.75 -7.73
C GLY A 1030 35.04 -9.39 -7.38
N GLU A 1031 35.92 -9.06 -8.34
CA GLU A 1031 37.30 -8.66 -8.06
C GLU A 1031 37.40 -7.19 -7.69
N ILE A 1032 38.07 -6.93 -6.56
CA ILE A 1032 38.34 -5.60 -6.01
C ILE A 1032 39.79 -5.48 -5.54
N LEU A 1033 40.24 -4.24 -5.36
CA LEU A 1033 41.49 -3.88 -4.72
C LEU A 1033 41.30 -3.77 -3.21
N MET A 1034 42.19 -4.42 -2.46
CA MET A 1034 42.22 -4.44 -1.01
C MET A 1034 43.59 -4.00 -0.51
N SER A 1035 43.64 -3.25 0.59
CA SER A 1035 44.87 -2.99 1.35
C SER A 1035 44.65 -3.50 2.77
N GLY A 1036 45.29 -4.62 3.11
CA GLY A 1036 44.98 -5.38 4.31
C GLY A 1036 43.52 -5.84 4.33
N ASP A 1037 42.74 -5.30 5.27
CA ASP A 1037 41.33 -5.60 5.52
C ASP A 1037 40.37 -4.49 5.04
N GLU A 1038 40.89 -3.45 4.36
CA GLU A 1038 40.08 -2.34 3.83
C GLU A 1038 39.99 -2.38 2.29
N ILE A 1039 38.80 -2.10 1.74
CA ILE A 1039 38.60 -1.90 0.31
C ILE A 1039 39.29 -0.60 -0.12
N CYS A 1040 40.09 -0.66 -1.18
CA CYS A 1040 40.81 0.51 -1.69
C CYS A 1040 39.86 1.55 -2.30
N ASP A 1041 40.01 2.83 -1.95
CA ASP A 1041 39.46 3.97 -2.68
C ASP A 1041 40.20 4.12 -4.03
N ALA A 1042 39.78 3.36 -5.04
CA ALA A 1042 40.48 3.23 -6.31
C ALA A 1042 40.21 4.41 -7.27
N ARG A 1043 40.79 5.59 -6.94
CA ARG A 1043 40.76 6.79 -7.79
C ARG A 1043 41.56 6.60 -9.08
N PHE A 1044 41.17 7.29 -10.15
CA PHE A 1044 41.87 7.27 -11.46
C PHE A 1044 41.76 8.62 -12.19
N SER A 1045 42.67 8.89 -13.12
CA SER A 1045 42.67 10.13 -13.92
C SER A 1045 43.09 9.89 -15.38
N LYS A 1046 42.72 10.80 -16.28
CA LYS A 1046 43.01 10.68 -17.72
C LYS A 1046 44.52 10.55 -17.99
N CYS A 1047 45.32 11.47 -17.47
CA CYS A 1047 46.77 11.49 -17.63
C CYS A 1047 47.48 12.00 -16.36
N CYS A 1048 48.39 11.21 -15.80
CA CYS A 1048 49.10 11.60 -14.58
C CYS A 1048 50.18 12.67 -14.83
N GLY A 1049 50.68 12.79 -16.07
CA GLY A 1049 51.78 13.70 -16.43
C GLY A 1049 53.18 13.09 -16.27
N GLY A 1050 53.25 11.76 -16.12
CA GLY A 1050 54.47 10.98 -15.95
C GLY A 1050 54.72 10.50 -14.52
N VAL A 1051 53.95 10.98 -13.54
CA VAL A 1051 54.00 10.58 -12.12
C VAL A 1051 52.60 10.68 -11.51
N SER A 1052 52.15 9.65 -10.79
CA SER A 1052 50.91 9.71 -10.02
C SER A 1052 51.08 10.53 -8.72
N GLU A 1053 49.97 11.02 -8.19
CA GLU A 1053 49.93 11.85 -6.97
C GLU A 1053 49.43 11.05 -5.75
N GLN A 1054 49.73 11.54 -4.54
CA GLN A 1054 49.18 10.99 -3.30
C GLN A 1054 47.81 11.59 -2.95
N TYR A 1055 46.96 10.80 -2.29
CA TYR A 1055 45.58 11.17 -1.94
C TYR A 1055 45.48 12.50 -1.18
N GLU A 1056 46.34 12.71 -0.19
CA GLU A 1056 46.28 13.87 0.73
C GLU A 1056 46.45 15.23 0.07
N TYR A 1057 47.13 15.31 -1.07
CA TYR A 1057 47.33 16.59 -1.78
C TYR A 1057 46.09 17.02 -2.59
N CYS A 1058 45.19 16.08 -2.89
CA CYS A 1058 43.97 16.34 -3.65
C CYS A 1058 42.71 16.33 -2.77
N TRP A 1059 42.68 15.51 -1.71
CA TRP A 1059 41.53 15.32 -0.83
C TRP A 1059 41.85 15.59 0.65
N GLU A 1060 41.22 14.89 1.59
CA GLU A 1060 41.48 14.99 3.02
C GLU A 1060 42.95 14.68 3.32
N ASP A 1061 43.53 15.31 4.35
CA ASP A 1061 44.91 15.09 4.82
C ASP A 1061 45.06 13.71 5.49
N LYS A 1062 44.76 12.66 4.73
CA LYS A 1062 44.78 11.25 5.09
C LYS A 1062 45.76 10.52 4.18
N SER A 1063 46.76 9.88 4.78
CA SER A 1063 47.67 8.99 4.07
C SER A 1063 46.97 7.67 3.74
N MET A 1064 47.08 7.23 2.49
CA MET A 1064 46.59 5.94 1.99
C MET A 1064 47.79 5.20 1.39
N ASP A 1065 48.13 4.05 1.95
CA ASP A 1065 49.34 3.30 1.58
C ASP A 1065 49.32 2.73 0.15
N TYR A 1066 48.13 2.52 -0.42
CA TYR A 1066 47.93 2.09 -1.82
C TYR A 1066 47.77 3.25 -2.82
N LEU A 1067 47.59 4.51 -2.39
CA LEU A 1067 47.54 5.70 -3.27
C LEU A 1067 48.82 6.51 -3.11
N THR A 1068 49.94 5.91 -3.49
CA THR A 1068 51.26 6.53 -3.44
C THR A 1068 51.67 7.12 -4.78
N SER A 1069 52.72 7.93 -4.78
CA SER A 1069 53.29 8.50 -6.00
C SER A 1069 54.15 7.46 -6.71
N VAL A 1070 53.78 7.16 -7.95
CA VAL A 1070 54.40 6.14 -8.80
C VAL A 1070 54.86 6.77 -10.11
N ARG A 1071 56.04 6.38 -10.57
CA ARG A 1071 56.56 6.75 -11.88
C ARG A 1071 55.83 5.94 -12.96
N ASP A 1072 55.18 6.64 -13.88
CA ASP A 1072 54.42 6.03 -14.98
C ASP A 1072 55.36 5.53 -16.10
N ALA A 1073 56.24 4.57 -15.80
CA ALA A 1073 57.22 4.02 -16.73
C ALA A 1073 57.53 2.55 -16.41
N ASP A 1074 58.15 1.86 -17.36
CA ASP A 1074 58.61 0.49 -17.19
C ASP A 1074 59.69 0.41 -16.10
N GLY A 1075 59.65 -0.62 -15.24
CA GLY A 1075 60.58 -0.81 -14.13
C GLY A 1075 62.05 -0.89 -14.53
N SER A 1076 62.35 -1.10 -15.82
CA SER A 1076 63.70 -1.04 -16.38
C SER A 1076 64.27 0.37 -16.57
N ALA A 1077 63.43 1.41 -16.59
CA ALA A 1077 63.79 2.82 -16.70
C ALA A 1077 63.97 3.45 -15.30
N ALA A 1078 64.94 2.93 -14.54
CA ALA A 1078 65.27 3.39 -13.20
C ALA A 1078 66.01 4.75 -13.22
N GLU A 1079 65.36 5.80 -13.71
CA GLU A 1079 65.73 7.16 -13.32
C GLU A 1079 65.10 7.46 -11.96
N THR A 1080 65.93 7.86 -10.98
CA THR A 1080 65.45 8.37 -9.70
C THR A 1080 64.53 9.57 -9.93
N LEU A 1081 63.25 9.41 -9.59
CA LEU A 1081 62.28 10.50 -9.60
C LEU A 1081 62.80 11.65 -8.72
N PRO A 1082 62.97 12.88 -9.25
CA PRO A 1082 63.37 14.02 -8.44
C PRO A 1082 62.26 14.38 -7.44
N ASP A 1083 62.60 14.99 -6.31
CA ASP A 1083 61.59 15.44 -5.34
C ASP A 1083 60.80 16.63 -5.89
N LEU A 1084 59.63 16.33 -6.46
CA LEU A 1084 58.75 17.31 -7.10
C LEU A 1084 57.97 18.18 -6.10
N THR A 1085 58.13 17.96 -4.79
CA THR A 1085 57.64 18.91 -3.79
C THR A 1085 58.48 20.20 -3.76
N CYS A 1086 59.70 20.15 -4.31
CA CYS A 1086 60.57 21.30 -4.51
C CYS A 1086 60.22 22.03 -5.83
N GLU A 1087 59.96 23.35 -5.75
CA GLU A 1087 59.55 24.17 -6.90
C GLU A 1087 60.50 24.11 -8.09
N GLU A 1088 61.83 24.14 -7.85
CA GLU A 1088 62.83 24.14 -8.93
C GLU A 1088 62.84 22.79 -9.67
N ASN A 1089 62.78 21.68 -8.93
CA ASN A 1089 62.69 20.34 -9.51
C ASN A 1089 61.38 20.17 -10.29
N ALA A 1090 60.25 20.64 -9.73
CA ALA A 1090 58.95 20.61 -10.39
C ALA A 1090 58.96 21.42 -11.69
N ARG A 1091 59.61 22.60 -11.70
CA ARG A 1091 59.77 23.43 -12.90
C ARG A 1091 60.56 22.72 -13.98
N GLN A 1092 61.71 22.13 -13.65
CA GLN A 1092 62.50 21.35 -14.61
C GLN A 1092 61.74 20.13 -15.12
N TRP A 1093 60.96 19.46 -14.27
CA TRP A 1093 60.15 18.31 -14.64
C TRP A 1093 58.98 18.65 -15.59
N ILE A 1094 58.24 19.71 -15.27
CA ILE A 1094 57.07 20.14 -16.04
C ILE A 1094 57.50 20.75 -17.38
N THR A 1095 58.65 21.41 -17.45
CA THR A 1095 59.16 21.99 -18.70
C THR A 1095 59.96 21.02 -19.57
N SER A 1096 60.25 19.81 -19.06
CA SER A 1096 60.81 18.71 -19.83
C SER A 1096 59.72 17.73 -20.28
N SER A 1097 60.07 16.82 -21.20
CA SER A 1097 59.17 15.77 -21.70
C SER A 1097 59.82 14.39 -21.52
N PRO A 1098 59.90 13.88 -20.28
CA PRO A 1098 60.52 12.59 -20.01
C PRO A 1098 59.67 11.43 -20.58
N GLU A 1099 60.29 10.27 -20.78
CA GLU A 1099 59.58 9.05 -21.18
C GLU A 1099 58.58 8.64 -20.09
N ALA A 1100 57.38 8.26 -20.50
CA ALA A 1100 56.32 7.75 -19.64
C ALA A 1100 55.31 6.96 -20.48
N PHE A 1101 54.58 6.01 -19.90
CA PHE A 1101 53.50 5.30 -20.60
C PHE A 1101 52.43 6.29 -21.09
N CYS A 1102 52.04 7.29 -20.28
CA CYS A 1102 51.09 8.31 -20.69
C CYS A 1102 51.62 9.34 -21.69
N ASN A 1103 52.92 9.31 -22.02
CA ASN A 1103 53.52 10.14 -23.06
C ASN A 1103 53.44 9.41 -24.41
N THR A 1104 52.26 9.38 -25.01
CA THR A 1104 52.02 8.71 -26.29
C THR A 1104 51.33 9.64 -27.29
N ALA A 1105 51.72 9.51 -28.55
CA ALA A 1105 51.06 10.14 -29.69
C ALA A 1105 50.34 9.12 -30.60
N ASP A 1106 50.23 7.86 -30.18
CA ASP A 1106 49.52 6.83 -30.95
C ASP A 1106 48.01 7.04 -30.87
N ASN A 1107 47.44 7.60 -31.95
CA ASN A 1107 46.01 7.85 -32.08
C ASN A 1107 45.15 6.58 -31.92
N ARG A 1108 45.66 5.38 -32.23
CA ARG A 1108 44.93 4.13 -32.01
C ARG A 1108 44.72 3.89 -30.52
N ILE A 1109 45.73 4.11 -29.70
CA ILE A 1109 45.66 3.93 -28.23
C ILE A 1109 44.84 5.07 -27.61
N LEU A 1110 45.08 6.31 -28.04
CA LEU A 1110 44.34 7.48 -27.55
C LEU A 1110 42.84 7.36 -27.82
N SER A 1111 42.44 6.76 -28.95
CA SER A 1111 41.03 6.54 -29.28
C SER A 1111 40.30 5.56 -28.35
N GLN A 1112 41.03 4.74 -27.58
CA GLN A 1112 40.47 3.83 -26.57
C GLN A 1112 40.06 4.60 -25.30
N VAL A 1113 40.83 5.62 -24.91
CA VAL A 1113 40.60 6.38 -23.67
C VAL A 1113 39.82 7.67 -23.92
N LEU A 1114 40.03 8.34 -25.06
CA LEU A 1114 39.43 9.64 -25.37
C LEU A 1114 38.20 9.49 -26.28
N ASN A 1115 37.05 9.96 -25.77
CA ASN A 1115 35.78 10.06 -26.50
C ASN A 1115 35.88 11.09 -27.64
N ASP A 1116 34.98 11.03 -28.63
CA ASP A 1116 35.08 11.82 -29.88
C ASP A 1116 35.28 13.33 -29.68
N TYR A 1117 34.75 13.92 -28.61
CA TYR A 1117 34.92 15.34 -28.27
C TYR A 1117 36.28 15.68 -27.62
N ASP A 1118 36.89 14.74 -26.90
CA ASP A 1118 38.19 14.95 -26.23
C ASP A 1118 39.40 14.73 -27.16
N ARG A 1119 39.17 14.17 -28.36
CA ARG A 1119 40.22 13.86 -29.35
C ARG A 1119 40.84 15.11 -29.99
N GLU A 1120 40.22 16.28 -29.83
CA GLU A 1120 40.77 17.55 -30.32
C GLU A 1120 41.94 18.06 -29.46
N THR A 1121 42.14 17.51 -28.25
CA THR A 1121 43.22 17.88 -27.34
C THR A 1121 44.44 16.97 -27.54
N THR A 1122 45.51 17.48 -28.16
CA THR A 1122 46.75 16.70 -28.43
C THR A 1122 47.84 16.88 -27.38
N ASP A 1123 47.79 17.96 -26.59
CA ASP A 1123 48.92 18.42 -25.77
C ASP A 1123 48.69 18.17 -24.26
N PHE A 1124 47.89 17.17 -23.88
CA PHE A 1124 47.52 16.93 -22.48
C PHE A 1124 48.67 16.41 -21.59
N TYR A 1125 49.70 15.76 -22.17
CA TYR A 1125 50.87 15.31 -21.40
C TYR A 1125 51.70 16.50 -20.91
N ARG A 1126 51.85 17.52 -21.76
CA ARG A 1126 52.49 18.81 -21.48
C ARG A 1126 51.69 19.93 -22.15
N TRP A 1127 50.83 20.59 -21.39
CA TRP A 1127 49.90 21.61 -21.90
C TRP A 1127 50.42 23.02 -21.63
N HIS A 1128 49.98 23.98 -22.42
CA HIS A 1128 50.33 25.39 -22.28
C HIS A 1128 49.09 26.28 -22.44
N VAL A 1129 48.95 27.29 -21.59
CA VAL A 1129 47.92 28.33 -21.73
C VAL A 1129 48.50 29.71 -21.42
N THR A 1130 48.09 30.72 -22.17
CA THR A 1130 48.49 32.11 -21.97
C THR A 1130 47.26 32.94 -21.60
N TYR A 1131 47.37 33.74 -20.55
CA TYR A 1131 46.35 34.70 -20.15
C TYR A 1131 46.89 36.13 -20.22
N THR A 1132 46.08 37.04 -20.76
CA THR A 1132 46.29 38.47 -20.52
C THR A 1132 45.91 38.83 -19.09
N GLN A 1133 46.46 39.94 -18.59
CA GLN A 1133 46.13 40.49 -17.28
C GLN A 1133 44.61 40.66 -17.07
N GLN A 1134 43.91 41.15 -18.09
CA GLN A 1134 42.47 41.40 -18.01
C GLN A 1134 41.67 40.09 -17.93
N GLU A 1135 42.05 39.08 -18.71
CA GLU A 1135 41.40 37.76 -18.70
C GLU A 1135 41.57 37.06 -17.36
N LEU A 1136 42.81 37.00 -16.85
CA LEU A 1136 43.09 36.33 -15.57
C LEU A 1136 42.39 37.03 -14.40
N ALA A 1137 42.43 38.37 -14.35
CA ALA A 1137 41.75 39.14 -13.31
C ALA A 1137 40.22 38.97 -13.36
N ALA A 1138 39.63 38.98 -14.55
CA ALA A 1138 38.20 38.75 -14.74
C ALA A 1138 37.79 37.34 -14.30
N LEU A 1139 38.59 36.34 -14.68
CA LEU A 1139 38.36 34.93 -14.35
C LEU A 1139 38.41 34.67 -12.85
N ILE A 1140 39.45 35.14 -12.18
CA ILE A 1140 39.59 35.01 -10.71
C ILE A 1140 38.44 35.73 -10.01
N ARG A 1141 38.06 36.94 -10.47
CA ARG A 1141 36.94 37.68 -9.91
C ARG A 1141 35.62 36.93 -10.05
N GLU A 1142 35.38 36.33 -11.22
CA GLU A 1142 34.17 35.56 -11.48
C GLU A 1142 34.11 34.29 -10.63
N LYS A 1143 35.22 33.55 -10.52
CA LYS A 1143 35.27 32.24 -9.87
C LYS A 1143 35.34 32.34 -8.34
N LEU A 1144 36.12 33.28 -7.80
CA LEU A 1144 36.27 33.50 -6.36
C LEU A 1144 35.31 34.56 -5.80
N LYS A 1145 34.48 35.18 -6.66
CA LYS A 1145 33.51 36.22 -6.28
C LYS A 1145 34.12 37.40 -5.51
N THR A 1146 35.40 37.69 -5.75
CA THR A 1146 36.19 38.69 -5.01
C THR A 1146 37.05 39.50 -5.98
N ASP A 1147 37.14 40.83 -5.82
CA ASP A 1147 37.96 41.68 -6.69
C ASP A 1147 39.41 41.79 -6.20
N PHE A 1148 40.33 41.11 -6.89
CA PHE A 1148 41.76 41.15 -6.59
C PHE A 1148 42.47 42.38 -7.16
N GLY A 1149 41.80 43.17 -8.01
CA GLY A 1149 42.45 44.20 -8.81
C GLY A 1149 43.35 43.59 -9.88
N ASP A 1150 44.52 44.19 -10.06
CA ASP A 1150 45.54 43.68 -10.98
C ASP A 1150 46.27 42.49 -10.35
N ILE A 1151 46.30 41.34 -11.03
CA ILE A 1151 47.08 40.18 -10.62
C ILE A 1151 48.58 40.48 -10.78
N ILE A 1152 49.33 40.29 -9.69
CA ILE A 1152 50.76 40.56 -9.59
C ILE A 1152 51.56 39.25 -9.63
N ASP A 1153 51.05 38.20 -8.97
CA ASP A 1153 51.73 36.91 -8.90
C ASP A 1153 50.78 35.75 -8.60
N LEU A 1154 51.22 34.56 -9.01
CA LEU A 1154 50.60 33.26 -8.69
C LEU A 1154 51.70 32.39 -8.08
N ILE A 1155 51.76 32.33 -6.75
CA ILE A 1155 52.87 31.72 -6.02
C ILE A 1155 52.47 30.32 -5.52
N PRO A 1156 53.07 29.24 -6.03
CA PRO A 1156 52.88 27.91 -5.47
C PRO A 1156 53.51 27.87 -4.08
N LEU A 1157 52.69 27.74 -3.04
CA LEU A 1157 53.17 27.65 -1.67
C LEU A 1157 53.55 26.22 -1.30
N GLU A 1158 52.83 25.25 -1.87
CA GLU A 1158 53.01 23.83 -1.57
C GLU A 1158 52.64 22.98 -2.78
N ARG A 1159 53.44 21.94 -3.02
CA ARG A 1159 53.23 20.94 -4.08
C ARG A 1159 53.21 19.54 -3.50
N GLY A 1160 52.41 18.68 -4.13
CA GLY A 1160 52.44 17.24 -3.94
C GLY A 1160 53.59 16.55 -4.65
N LYS A 1161 53.63 15.22 -4.54
CA LYS A 1161 54.72 14.36 -5.02
C LYS A 1161 54.75 14.21 -6.54
N SER A 1162 53.67 14.55 -7.24
CA SER A 1162 53.63 14.63 -8.70
C SER A 1162 53.95 16.03 -9.25
N GLY A 1163 54.25 17.00 -8.38
CA GLY A 1163 54.44 18.41 -8.76
C GLY A 1163 53.13 19.19 -8.90
N ARG A 1164 51.97 18.59 -8.60
CA ARG A 1164 50.68 19.29 -8.53
C ARG A 1164 50.67 20.28 -7.38
N ILE A 1165 50.24 21.51 -7.64
CA ILE A 1165 50.09 22.53 -6.60
C ILE A 1165 48.88 22.17 -5.74
N CYS A 1166 49.08 22.05 -4.42
CA CYS A 1166 48.00 21.84 -3.44
C CYS A 1166 47.70 23.11 -2.63
N ARG A 1167 48.59 24.12 -2.64
CA ARG A 1167 48.31 25.46 -2.11
C ARG A 1167 48.89 26.53 -3.02
N LEU A 1168 48.02 27.39 -3.57
CA LEU A 1168 48.38 28.49 -4.47
C LEU A 1168 47.99 29.82 -3.83
N ARG A 1169 48.95 30.74 -3.71
CA ARG A 1169 48.70 32.13 -3.31
C ARG A 1169 48.52 33.01 -4.53
N ILE A 1170 47.35 33.63 -4.63
CA ILE A 1170 47.03 34.64 -5.63
C ILE A 1170 47.33 36.00 -5.02
N VAL A 1171 48.24 36.76 -5.63
CA VAL A 1171 48.63 38.10 -5.19
C VAL A 1171 48.05 39.11 -6.18
N GLY A 1172 47.07 39.90 -5.75
CA GLY A 1172 46.52 41.02 -6.50
C GLY A 1172 46.85 42.37 -5.88
N SER A 1173 46.67 43.46 -6.63
CA SER A 1173 46.94 44.81 -6.16
C SER A 1173 46.01 45.28 -5.03
N LYS A 1174 44.84 44.64 -4.89
CA LYS A 1174 43.86 44.94 -3.81
C LYS A 1174 43.78 43.87 -2.74
N HIS A 1175 44.06 42.62 -3.07
CA HIS A 1175 43.85 41.49 -2.17
C HIS A 1175 44.86 40.38 -2.43
N THR A 1176 45.23 39.65 -1.38
CA THR A 1176 46.06 38.44 -1.48
C THR A 1176 45.32 37.32 -0.78
N PHE A 1177 45.17 36.19 -1.46
CA PHE A 1177 44.36 35.07 -0.97
C PHE A 1177 44.98 33.74 -1.38
N THR A 1178 44.93 32.75 -0.49
CA THR A 1178 45.42 31.41 -0.76
C THR A 1178 44.26 30.47 -1.05
N ILE A 1179 44.30 29.78 -2.18
CA ILE A 1179 43.39 28.68 -2.49
C ILE A 1179 44.15 27.37 -2.43
N GLY A 1180 43.48 26.28 -2.06
CA GLY A 1180 44.15 24.98 -1.96
C GLY A 1180 43.27 23.79 -2.29
N LYS A 1181 43.96 22.67 -2.43
CA LYS A 1181 43.58 21.41 -3.10
C LYS A 1181 43.42 21.57 -4.60
N GLU A 1182 43.68 20.47 -5.30
CA GLU A 1182 43.93 20.42 -6.76
C GLU A 1182 42.79 21.02 -7.60
N LEU A 1183 41.54 20.63 -7.28
CA LEU A 1183 40.37 21.00 -8.07
C LEU A 1183 40.02 22.49 -7.97
N GLU A 1184 40.11 23.08 -6.77
CA GLU A 1184 39.81 24.52 -6.59
C GLU A 1184 40.80 25.41 -7.34
N ILE A 1185 42.07 25.03 -7.36
CA ILE A 1185 43.11 25.73 -8.14
C ILE A 1185 42.75 25.70 -9.64
N ARG A 1186 42.31 24.56 -10.16
CA ARG A 1186 41.94 24.41 -11.58
C ARG A 1186 40.68 25.17 -11.96
N ARG A 1187 39.71 25.27 -11.05
CA ARG A 1187 38.45 26.01 -11.24
C ARG A 1187 38.66 27.53 -11.17
N ALA A 1188 39.54 27.99 -10.30
CA ALA A 1188 39.83 29.42 -10.16
C ALA A 1188 40.55 30.01 -11.38
N LEU A 1189 41.29 29.18 -12.13
CA LEU A 1189 42.16 29.58 -13.24
C LEU A 1189 41.68 29.09 -14.62
N SER A 1190 40.42 28.65 -14.77
CA SER A 1190 39.83 28.32 -16.07
C SER A 1190 38.31 28.53 -16.07
N SER A 1191 37.72 28.91 -17.21
CA SER A 1191 36.26 29.07 -17.35
C SER A 1191 35.53 27.73 -17.20
N THR A 1192 36.17 26.63 -17.62
CA THR A 1192 35.74 25.26 -17.34
C THR A 1192 36.60 24.71 -16.19
N HIS A 1193 37.72 24.07 -16.51
CA HIS A 1193 38.73 23.53 -15.59
C HIS A 1193 40.08 23.54 -16.29
N LEU A 1194 41.13 23.97 -15.60
CA LEU A 1194 42.50 23.76 -16.08
C LEU A 1194 42.80 22.25 -16.15
N TYR A 1195 43.67 21.79 -17.06
CA TYR A 1195 43.91 20.35 -17.26
C TYR A 1195 44.38 19.65 -15.97
N SER A 1196 45.31 20.25 -15.23
CA SER A 1196 45.77 19.81 -13.91
C SER A 1196 46.25 21.01 -13.08
N SER A 1197 46.55 20.82 -11.79
CA SER A 1197 47.28 21.83 -11.01
C SER A 1197 48.81 21.69 -11.07
N ALA A 1198 49.34 20.73 -11.85
CA ALA A 1198 50.78 20.57 -12.06
C ALA A 1198 51.27 21.54 -13.13
N PHE A 1199 51.44 22.81 -12.77
CA PHE A 1199 51.95 23.83 -13.67
C PHE A 1199 52.99 24.73 -13.02
N VAL A 1200 53.72 25.45 -13.87
CA VAL A 1200 54.57 26.58 -13.52
C VAL A 1200 54.08 27.83 -14.22
N VAL A 1201 54.36 28.98 -13.62
CA VAL A 1201 53.90 30.29 -14.08
C VAL A 1201 55.10 31.12 -14.49
N ASP A 1202 55.03 31.69 -15.69
CA ASP A 1202 55.96 32.70 -16.19
C ASP A 1202 55.21 34.02 -16.43
N ARG A 1203 55.77 35.11 -15.91
CA ARG A 1203 55.21 36.46 -16.02
C ARG A 1203 56.00 37.26 -17.04
N LYS A 1204 55.31 37.88 -17.99
CA LYS A 1204 55.94 38.65 -19.07
C LYS A 1204 55.28 40.03 -19.23
N ASP A 1205 55.95 40.87 -20.03
CA ASP A 1205 55.42 42.14 -20.52
C ASP A 1205 55.03 43.17 -19.44
N PHE A 1206 55.83 43.31 -18.38
CA PHE A 1206 55.54 44.20 -17.25
C PHE A 1206 55.29 45.67 -17.65
N ARG A 1207 54.24 46.28 -17.11
CA ARG A 1207 53.95 47.72 -17.15
C ARG A 1207 53.76 48.24 -15.73
N ASP A 1208 54.52 49.26 -15.35
CA ASP A 1208 54.51 49.86 -14.00
C ASP A 1208 54.64 48.83 -12.86
N GLY A 1209 55.41 47.75 -13.08
CA GLY A 1209 55.60 46.67 -12.11
C GLY A 1209 54.51 45.60 -12.09
N VAL A 1210 53.48 45.72 -12.92
CA VAL A 1210 52.38 44.74 -13.07
C VAL A 1210 52.59 43.90 -14.34
N PRO A 1211 52.63 42.56 -14.25
CA PRO A 1211 52.70 41.69 -15.43
C PRO A 1211 51.50 41.92 -16.36
N GLN A 1212 51.71 41.88 -17.68
CA GLN A 1212 50.60 41.99 -18.63
C GLN A 1212 50.20 40.64 -19.22
N THR A 1213 51.09 39.65 -19.13
CA THR A 1213 50.92 38.31 -19.66
C THR A 1213 51.35 37.26 -18.62
N PHE A 1214 50.53 36.22 -18.43
CA PHE A 1214 50.82 35.04 -17.61
C PHE A 1214 50.82 33.80 -18.50
N GLU A 1215 51.95 33.11 -18.57
CA GLU A 1215 52.08 31.83 -19.27
C GLU A 1215 52.11 30.70 -18.26
N LEU A 1216 51.16 29.77 -18.36
CA LEU A 1216 51.10 28.57 -17.55
C LEU A 1216 51.49 27.38 -18.41
N THR A 1217 52.61 26.74 -18.04
CA THR A 1217 53.05 25.47 -18.65
C THR A 1217 52.81 24.36 -17.64
N GLY A 1218 52.06 23.33 -18.00
CA GLY A 1218 51.67 22.28 -17.07
C GLY A 1218 51.73 20.87 -17.64
N ALA A 1219 51.47 19.89 -16.78
CA ALA A 1219 51.64 18.46 -17.06
C ALA A 1219 50.41 17.65 -16.64
N GLY A 1220 50.00 16.72 -17.50
CA GLY A 1220 48.90 15.79 -17.23
C GLY A 1220 47.50 16.41 -17.25
N TRP A 1221 46.50 15.53 -17.10
CA TRP A 1221 45.08 15.84 -17.18
C TRP A 1221 44.32 15.09 -16.07
N GLY A 1222 43.84 15.85 -15.08
CA GLY A 1222 43.15 15.36 -13.88
C GLY A 1222 44.04 15.38 -12.63
N HIS A 1223 43.47 14.85 -11.54
CA HIS A 1223 44.09 14.89 -10.21
C HIS A 1223 45.34 14.02 -10.06
N GLY A 1224 45.60 13.07 -10.97
CA GLY A 1224 46.82 12.26 -10.98
C GLY A 1224 46.93 11.17 -9.92
N VAL A 1225 46.08 11.17 -8.89
CA VAL A 1225 46.02 10.09 -7.90
C VAL A 1225 45.53 8.77 -8.51
N GLY A 1226 46.20 7.67 -8.17
CA GLY A 1226 45.84 6.31 -8.59
C GLY A 1226 46.15 6.03 -10.07
N LEU A 1227 45.27 5.28 -10.74
CA LEU A 1227 45.50 4.79 -12.10
C LEU A 1227 45.50 5.91 -13.15
N CYS A 1228 46.50 5.89 -14.03
CA CYS A 1228 46.58 6.75 -15.22
C CYS A 1228 45.93 6.03 -16.41
N GLN A 1229 44.78 6.50 -16.90
CA GLN A 1229 44.02 5.78 -17.94
C GLN A 1229 44.80 5.63 -19.25
N ILE A 1230 45.49 6.68 -19.72
CA ILE A 1230 46.33 6.61 -20.93
C ILE A 1230 47.56 5.71 -20.70
N GLY A 1231 48.17 5.78 -19.52
CA GLY A 1231 49.30 4.92 -19.18
C GLY A 1231 48.90 3.44 -19.14
N ALA A 1232 47.77 3.12 -18.49
CA ALA A 1232 47.18 1.79 -18.47
C ALA A 1232 46.83 1.27 -19.88
N ALA A 1233 46.32 2.13 -20.77
CA ALA A 1233 46.04 1.77 -22.16
C ALA A 1233 47.32 1.39 -22.93
N VAL A 1234 48.40 2.17 -22.75
CA VAL A 1234 49.70 1.86 -23.35
C VAL A 1234 50.30 0.58 -22.77
N MET A 1235 50.17 0.35 -21.46
CA MET A 1235 50.58 -0.91 -20.83
C MET A 1235 49.82 -2.10 -21.41
N GLY A 1236 48.49 -2.02 -21.53
CA GLY A 1236 47.69 -3.09 -22.14
C GLY A 1236 48.11 -3.40 -23.58
N GLU A 1237 48.41 -2.38 -24.39
CA GLU A 1237 48.91 -2.55 -25.77
C GLU A 1237 50.35 -3.08 -25.84
N LYS A 1238 51.14 -2.87 -24.79
CA LYS A 1238 52.46 -3.50 -24.62
C LYS A 1238 52.39 -4.94 -24.10
N GLY A 1239 51.20 -5.45 -23.83
CA GLY A 1239 50.95 -6.84 -23.43
C GLY A 1239 50.92 -7.08 -21.92
N TYR A 1240 50.89 -6.02 -21.10
CA TYR A 1240 50.67 -6.15 -19.65
C TYR A 1240 49.24 -6.60 -19.38
N SER A 1241 49.09 -7.54 -18.46
CA SER A 1241 47.78 -8.00 -17.94
C SER A 1241 47.13 -6.97 -17.02
N TYR A 1242 45.81 -7.03 -16.85
CA TYR A 1242 45.07 -6.07 -16.03
C TYR A 1242 45.55 -6.03 -14.57
N ASP A 1243 45.96 -7.15 -13.99
CA ASP A 1243 46.52 -7.24 -12.64
C ASP A 1243 47.90 -6.58 -12.56
N GLU A 1244 48.76 -6.76 -13.56
CA GLU A 1244 50.05 -6.03 -13.65
C GLU A 1244 49.84 -4.52 -13.78
N ILE A 1245 48.83 -4.09 -14.54
CA ILE A 1245 48.45 -2.67 -14.68
C ILE A 1245 47.97 -2.11 -13.33
N LEU A 1246 47.08 -2.82 -12.63
CA LEU A 1246 46.55 -2.37 -11.34
C LEU A 1246 47.64 -2.30 -10.27
N LEU A 1247 48.45 -3.35 -10.14
CA LEU A 1247 49.51 -3.42 -9.14
C LEU A 1247 50.70 -2.48 -9.46
N HIS A 1248 50.83 -2.01 -10.70
CA HIS A 1248 51.73 -0.90 -11.03
C HIS A 1248 51.27 0.41 -10.36
N TYR A 1249 50.00 0.79 -10.49
CA TYR A 1249 49.48 2.06 -9.93
C TYR A 1249 49.07 1.98 -8.46
N TYR A 1250 48.74 0.79 -7.95
CA TYR A 1250 48.32 0.53 -6.57
C TYR A 1250 49.29 -0.44 -5.88
N HIS A 1251 50.55 -0.02 -5.70
CA HIS A 1251 51.70 -0.89 -5.36
C HIS A 1251 51.59 -1.72 -4.08
N ASN A 1252 50.77 -1.30 -3.12
CA ASN A 1252 50.55 -1.98 -1.84
C ASN A 1252 49.15 -2.62 -1.73
N ALA A 1253 48.39 -2.63 -2.82
CA ALA A 1253 47.11 -3.30 -2.87
C ALA A 1253 47.27 -4.76 -3.34
N GLU A 1254 46.26 -5.57 -3.06
CA GLU A 1254 46.08 -6.90 -3.63
C GLU A 1254 44.71 -7.00 -4.31
N ILE A 1255 44.59 -7.86 -5.32
CA ILE A 1255 43.32 -8.14 -5.98
C ILE A 1255 42.65 -9.33 -5.29
N LYS A 1256 41.44 -9.12 -4.76
CA LYS A 1256 40.64 -10.16 -4.11
C LYS A 1256 39.27 -10.29 -4.74
N ARG A 1257 38.81 -11.52 -4.91
CA ARG A 1257 37.44 -11.82 -5.31
C ARG A 1257 36.57 -11.99 -4.06
N ILE A 1258 35.54 -11.14 -3.92
CA ILE A 1258 34.69 -11.08 -2.72
C ILE A 1258 33.28 -11.63 -2.92
N TYR A 1259 32.84 -11.88 -4.16
CA TYR A 1259 31.58 -12.57 -4.48
C TYR A 1259 31.67 -13.26 -5.85
N GLU A 1260 30.75 -14.20 -6.11
CA GLU A 1260 30.68 -14.95 -7.37
C GLU A 1260 29.69 -14.40 -8.40
#